data_AF-A0A158PNU4-F1
#
_entry.id   AF-A0A158PNU4-F1
#
_cell.length_a   1.000
_cell.length_b   1.000
_cell.length_c   1.000
_cell.angle_alpha   90.00
_cell.angle_beta   90.00
_cell.angle_gamma   90.00
#
_symmetry.space_group_name_H-M   'P 1'
#
loop_
_entity.id
_entity.type
_entity.pdbx_description
1 polymer ?
#
loop_
_entity_poly.entity_id
_entity_poly.type
_entity_poly.pdbx_seq_one_letter_code
_entity_poly.pdbx_strand_id
1 'polypeptide(L)'
;MGESERELTLLHLRKTFSEYCRVPLTGADANTDRKFDRVLPLFCKVMTMYPCATDIVAQFKEICSFSGHLCRHLVQEMRVRAAELSTDHAALHIATFLSPVTNDSRGWLLLQSAHYLVSTGHLPVIDAVCKASLPSTLVKALYLFFDLPSTSDQKIIELRRMVFNRFLKISNVLDEFKFEVDEKNFLQLMEKLCEYKCVGEELARKDDLFLLFVGACCTCPVENVAWRKAASQLLVTLISKALTPAVIKYIHGKQCIAHFLSNISNEDAHLSVQERVEMIICLLCVIKDSASLTPVILQDFQQFNGYTILKQFVLKYSFFYEYEEDGIRNVLLMLMSVVTSGLVELRPLSSPSLVVLPSFTLPSPSGNGLSVRNLDAFRLLFQIFVECKNERICETVIDVVHNIYASDSANYFIIDRECSLAQFVENMHSKGTQVQRKILELLEYVVFHLNHVPCKELIALSVLLKTHTAAGNLSCCELSLQSAFRILSANTILKDAFREVGLVETFTWIMIHYVTLLKEQTLSDEQARIALLSTDILALSISGNNNNSRVFRESAGSKLLVDLICIDNGEWRASALQLIKQLLILAHSEEQLAALLMILHAPPNDSLELKSVILKSLLCVLRESHKVRVMFRRVGGYLCLISLLLSVEAKLHEPLQWHQDKPKTQSQQALATSSSESQPQVDESISAVANASVTSDQKLFKQQQPTAATNDNESTIRSDNIKGKENIYERNDNIDDDDNDNNNNGTSDDDETNKLPQDCLGLLEFMHIIFKVLTISMRYEPSNAKYFSSEVKWDNLCIALRASGAFDDWSDCVQSASLTDEEDIWRSDASTLRSRIAACHRVFQHCEQIHSCTRPARMPASVFFACCILRFLFNMALDNYEKFVFYYSIKCI
;
A
#
# COMPACT_ATOMS: atom_id res chain seq x y z
N MET A 1 41.40 -45.50 22.66
CA MET A 1 42.29 -45.58 23.84
C MET A 1 41.52 -46.21 24.97
N GLY A 2 42.13 -47.14 25.70
CA GLY A 2 41.46 -47.90 26.77
C GLY A 2 41.24 -47.05 28.04
N GLU A 3 40.18 -47.37 28.78
CA GLU A 3 39.78 -46.72 30.03
C GLU A 3 40.93 -46.65 31.07
N SER A 4 41.74 -47.71 31.14
CA SER A 4 42.94 -47.78 31.99
C SER A 4 44.00 -46.71 31.68
N GLU A 5 44.18 -46.32 30.40
CA GLU A 5 45.16 -45.29 30.02
C GLU A 5 44.70 -43.89 30.45
N ARG A 6 43.38 -43.64 30.43
CA ARG A 6 42.77 -42.39 30.88
C ARG A 6 42.93 -42.21 32.39
N GLU A 7 42.67 -43.27 33.15
CA GLU A 7 42.82 -43.28 34.62
C GLU A 7 44.28 -43.08 35.05
N LEU A 8 45.23 -43.77 34.41
CA LEU A 8 46.65 -43.63 34.70
C LEU A 8 47.18 -42.22 34.41
N THR A 9 46.76 -41.62 33.28
CA THR A 9 47.15 -40.26 32.91
C THR A 9 46.57 -39.23 33.89
N LEU A 10 45.32 -39.40 34.32
CA LEU A 10 44.69 -38.54 35.30
C LEU A 10 45.33 -38.68 36.69
N LEU A 11 45.68 -39.91 37.11
CA LEU A 11 46.40 -40.15 38.36
C LEU A 11 47.79 -39.49 38.35
N HIS A 12 48.49 -39.56 37.22
CA HIS A 12 49.76 -38.86 37.04
C HIS A 12 49.57 -37.34 37.16
N LEU A 13 48.57 -36.75 36.49
CA LEU A 13 48.25 -35.33 36.63
C LEU A 13 47.99 -34.96 38.10
N ARG A 14 47.18 -35.76 38.82
CA ARG A 14 46.86 -35.52 40.25
C ARG A 14 48.10 -35.55 41.13
N LYS A 15 48.99 -36.52 40.93
CA LYS A 15 50.25 -36.62 41.69
C LYS A 15 51.16 -35.42 41.42
N THR A 16 51.40 -35.10 40.15
CA THR A 16 52.25 -33.97 39.74
C THR A 16 51.67 -32.64 40.22
N PHE A 17 50.35 -32.46 40.15
CA PHE A 17 49.68 -31.28 40.68
C PHE A 17 49.77 -31.20 42.21
N SER A 18 49.62 -32.31 42.92
CA SER A 18 49.82 -32.33 44.38
C SER A 18 51.26 -32.00 44.78
N GLU A 19 52.25 -32.40 44.01
CA GLU A 19 53.66 -32.05 44.24
C GLU A 19 53.90 -30.55 44.00
N TYR A 20 53.28 -29.98 42.95
CA TYR A 20 53.30 -28.54 42.71
C TYR A 20 52.70 -27.75 43.88
N CYS A 21 51.54 -28.17 44.40
CA CYS A 21 50.86 -27.50 45.52
C CYS A 21 51.62 -27.56 46.86
N ARG A 22 52.60 -28.47 47.04
CA ARG A 22 53.38 -28.63 48.28
C ARG A 22 54.55 -27.67 48.40
N VAL A 23 54.84 -26.87 47.37
CA VAL A 23 55.97 -25.92 47.37
C VAL A 23 55.54 -24.61 48.06
N PRO A 24 56.21 -24.17 49.15
CA PRO A 24 55.86 -22.93 49.85
C PRO A 24 56.08 -21.67 49.00
N LEU A 25 55.15 -20.71 49.07
CA LEU A 25 55.15 -19.41 48.37
C LEU A 25 56.07 -18.35 49.01
N THR A 26 57.15 -18.76 49.68
CA THR A 26 58.09 -17.81 50.32
C THR A 26 59.35 -17.67 49.47
N GLY A 27 59.49 -16.52 48.80
CA GLY A 27 60.69 -16.10 48.09
C GLY A 27 60.54 -16.12 46.58
N ALA A 28 60.91 -15.01 45.94
CA ALA A 28 60.89 -14.79 44.50
C ALA A 28 61.97 -15.62 43.78
N ASP A 29 61.85 -16.94 43.80
CA ASP A 29 62.73 -17.84 43.07
C ASP A 29 62.06 -18.31 41.77
N ALA A 30 62.78 -18.10 40.66
CA ALA A 30 62.48 -18.60 39.30
C ALA A 30 62.32 -20.14 39.19
N ASN A 31 62.39 -20.87 40.31
CA ASN A 31 62.14 -22.30 40.41
C ASN A 31 60.66 -22.67 40.60
N THR A 32 59.80 -21.72 40.96
CA THR A 32 58.35 -21.96 41.13
C THR A 32 57.63 -22.03 39.78
N ASP A 33 58.03 -21.16 38.83
CA ASP A 33 57.50 -21.11 37.47
C ASP A 33 57.85 -22.36 36.65
N ARG A 34 59.08 -22.88 36.84
CA ARG A 34 59.56 -24.12 36.17
C ARG A 34 58.81 -25.40 36.57
N LYS A 35 57.97 -25.37 37.61
CA LYS A 35 57.20 -26.55 38.05
C LYS A 35 55.83 -26.66 37.39
N PHE A 36 55.17 -25.54 37.06
CA PHE A 36 53.88 -25.59 36.37
C PHE A 36 54.03 -26.06 34.91
N ASP A 37 55.21 -25.85 34.32
CA ASP A 37 55.60 -26.37 32.99
C ASP A 37 55.48 -27.90 32.87
N ARG A 38 55.53 -28.65 33.98
CA ARG A 38 55.33 -30.12 33.99
C ARG A 38 53.85 -30.52 34.09
N VAL A 39 53.02 -29.64 34.62
CA VAL A 39 51.60 -29.89 34.88
C VAL A 39 50.77 -29.64 33.62
N LEU A 40 51.06 -28.55 32.89
CA LEU A 40 50.29 -28.14 31.72
C LEU A 40 50.28 -29.18 30.59
N PRO A 41 51.41 -29.79 30.16
CA PRO A 41 51.40 -30.80 29.10
C PRO A 41 50.61 -32.07 29.47
N LEU A 42 50.64 -32.46 30.76
CA LEU A 42 49.83 -33.58 31.26
C LEU A 42 48.35 -33.26 31.17
N PHE A 43 47.95 -32.03 31.51
CA PHE A 43 46.58 -31.59 31.37
C PHE A 43 46.14 -31.51 29.90
N CYS A 44 46.99 -31.03 29.00
CA CYS A 44 46.71 -31.08 27.56
C CYS A 44 46.42 -32.51 27.07
N LYS A 45 47.20 -33.50 27.53
CA LYS A 45 46.93 -34.91 27.24
C LYS A 45 45.57 -35.37 27.79
N VAL A 46 45.20 -34.92 29.00
CA VAL A 46 43.89 -35.20 29.60
C VAL A 46 42.76 -34.57 28.78
N MET A 47 42.89 -33.33 28.31
CA MET A 47 41.88 -32.69 27.43
C MET A 47 41.64 -33.50 26.16
N THR A 48 42.70 -34.03 25.53
CA THR A 48 42.57 -34.92 24.36
C THR A 48 41.88 -36.24 24.70
N MET A 49 42.10 -36.76 25.91
CA MET A 49 41.48 -38.01 26.38
C MET A 49 40.01 -37.85 26.77
N TYR A 50 39.60 -36.66 27.21
CA TYR A 50 38.24 -36.28 27.60
C TYR A 50 37.73 -35.15 26.68
N PRO A 51 37.34 -35.44 25.43
CA PRO A 51 36.92 -34.41 24.48
C PRO A 51 35.64 -33.66 24.94
N CYS A 52 34.78 -34.31 25.72
CA CYS A 52 33.67 -33.64 26.39
C CYS A 52 34.13 -33.10 27.75
N ALA A 53 34.17 -31.78 27.90
CA ALA A 53 34.65 -31.12 29.13
C ALA A 53 33.79 -31.42 30.36
N THR A 54 32.53 -31.82 30.21
CA THR A 54 31.67 -32.14 31.37
C THR A 54 32.04 -33.46 32.05
N ASP A 55 32.59 -34.41 31.29
CA ASP A 55 32.94 -35.76 31.79
C ASP A 55 34.06 -35.72 32.84
N ILE A 56 34.97 -34.75 32.75
CA ILE A 56 36.13 -34.63 33.63
C ILE A 56 35.74 -34.22 35.06
N VAL A 57 34.58 -33.59 35.26
CA VAL A 57 34.14 -33.05 36.56
C VAL A 57 34.00 -34.17 37.60
N ALA A 58 33.45 -35.33 37.20
CA ALA A 58 33.29 -36.48 38.08
C ALA A 58 34.63 -37.21 38.36
N GLN A 59 35.55 -37.15 37.41
CA GLN A 59 36.80 -37.91 37.43
C GLN A 59 37.94 -37.18 38.14
N PHE A 60 37.96 -35.84 38.06
CA PHE A 60 39.03 -35.01 38.60
C PHE A 60 38.56 -34.20 39.82
N LYS A 61 38.66 -34.79 41.01
CA LYS A 61 38.17 -34.17 42.26
C LYS A 61 38.85 -32.85 42.60
N GLU A 62 40.11 -32.67 42.21
CA GLU A 62 40.88 -31.45 42.45
C GLU A 62 40.63 -30.35 41.41
N ILE A 63 39.70 -30.55 40.47
CA ILE A 63 39.46 -29.65 39.32
C ILE A 63 39.30 -28.19 39.73
N CYS A 64 38.58 -27.87 40.81
CA CYS A 64 38.36 -26.47 41.22
C CYS A 64 39.67 -25.81 41.69
N SER A 65 40.45 -26.52 42.52
CA SER A 65 41.76 -26.03 42.98
C SER A 65 42.74 -25.93 41.80
N PHE A 66 42.71 -26.90 40.90
CA PHE A 66 43.49 -26.91 39.67
C PHE A 66 43.17 -25.71 38.78
N SER A 67 41.89 -25.47 38.48
CA SER A 67 41.43 -24.32 37.69
C SER A 67 41.88 -23.01 38.32
N GLY A 68 41.77 -22.87 39.64
CA GLY A 68 42.23 -21.67 40.35
C GLY A 68 43.75 -21.44 40.25
N HIS A 69 44.58 -22.49 40.27
CA HIS A 69 46.03 -22.36 40.07
C HIS A 69 46.39 -22.05 38.61
N LEU A 70 45.80 -22.78 37.65
CA LEU A 70 46.03 -22.60 36.23
C LEU A 70 45.68 -21.17 35.79
N CYS A 71 44.52 -20.68 36.21
CA CYS A 71 44.08 -19.33 35.88
C CYS A 71 44.91 -18.26 36.57
N ARG A 72 45.37 -18.48 37.81
CA ARG A 72 46.31 -17.57 38.50
C ARG A 72 47.64 -17.47 37.76
N HIS A 73 48.15 -18.59 37.25
CA HIS A 73 49.37 -18.61 36.46
C HIS A 73 49.21 -17.81 35.17
N LEU A 74 48.12 -18.03 34.43
CA LEU A 74 47.79 -17.23 33.23
C LEU A 74 47.68 -15.73 33.55
N VAL A 75 46.96 -15.37 34.63
CA VAL A 75 46.80 -13.98 35.07
C VAL A 75 48.14 -13.34 35.43
N GLN A 76 49.01 -14.06 36.15
CA GLN A 76 50.32 -13.55 36.53
C GLN A 76 51.19 -13.27 35.30
N GLU A 77 51.25 -14.21 34.35
CA GLU A 77 52.01 -14.05 33.10
C GLU A 77 51.51 -12.85 32.28
N MET A 78 50.19 -12.67 32.19
CA MET A 78 49.60 -11.52 31.50
C MET A 78 49.89 -10.20 32.22
N ARG A 79 49.84 -10.17 33.56
CA ARG A 79 50.13 -8.96 34.35
C ARG A 79 51.59 -8.55 34.30
N VAL A 80 52.51 -9.52 34.31
CA VAL A 80 53.94 -9.25 34.14
C VAL A 80 54.18 -8.57 32.80
N ARG A 81 53.56 -9.06 31.71
CA ARG A 81 53.63 -8.44 30.37
C ARG A 81 52.90 -7.11 30.27
N ALA A 82 51.87 -6.90 31.09
CA ALA A 82 51.15 -5.63 31.16
C ALA A 82 51.92 -4.53 31.91
N ALA A 83 52.97 -4.88 32.67
CA ALA A 83 53.75 -3.94 33.48
C ALA A 83 54.84 -3.18 32.69
N GLU A 84 54.83 -3.29 31.35
CA GLU A 84 55.72 -2.57 30.46
C GLU A 84 55.47 -1.04 30.47
N LEU A 85 56.47 -0.27 30.03
CA LEU A 85 56.47 1.20 30.14
C LEU A 85 55.42 1.90 29.25
N SER A 86 54.94 1.25 28.18
CA SER A 86 53.97 1.81 27.26
C SER A 86 52.86 0.81 26.90
N THR A 87 51.65 1.33 26.65
CA THR A 87 50.44 0.51 26.46
C THR A 87 50.46 -0.28 25.15
N ASP A 88 51.08 0.25 24.10
CA ASP A 88 51.27 -0.40 22.80
C ASP A 88 52.17 -1.64 22.89
N HIS A 89 53.28 -1.55 23.62
CA HIS A 89 54.20 -2.66 23.86
C HIS A 89 53.55 -3.71 24.77
N ALA A 90 52.90 -3.28 25.85
CA ALA A 90 52.13 -4.18 26.70
C ALA A 90 51.08 -4.98 25.91
N ALA A 91 50.32 -4.32 25.02
CA ALA A 91 49.34 -4.95 24.16
C ALA A 91 49.98 -5.99 23.22
N LEU A 92 51.11 -5.64 22.57
CA LEU A 92 51.83 -6.54 21.67
C LEU A 92 52.36 -7.78 22.43
N HIS A 93 53.01 -7.60 23.58
CA HIS A 93 53.56 -8.70 24.36
C HIS A 93 52.49 -9.68 24.84
N ILE A 94 51.32 -9.18 25.26
CA ILE A 94 50.18 -10.02 25.64
C ILE A 94 49.63 -10.75 24.41
N ALA A 95 49.42 -10.06 23.28
CA ALA A 95 48.91 -10.68 22.05
C ALA A 95 49.86 -11.77 21.53
N THR A 96 51.17 -11.53 21.54
CA THR A 96 52.18 -12.51 21.15
C THR A 96 52.18 -13.72 22.07
N PHE A 97 52.07 -13.53 23.40
CA PHE A 97 52.01 -14.64 24.36
C PHE A 97 50.78 -15.53 24.18
N LEU A 98 49.63 -14.93 23.84
CA LEU A 98 48.39 -15.65 23.62
C LEU A 98 48.29 -16.25 22.20
N SER A 99 49.32 -16.13 21.36
CA SER A 99 49.31 -16.65 20.00
C SER A 99 49.82 -18.10 19.89
N PRO A 100 49.26 -18.92 19.00
CA PRO A 100 49.71 -20.29 18.76
C PRO A 100 51.11 -20.40 18.10
N VAL A 101 51.60 -19.34 17.45
CA VAL A 101 52.75 -19.40 16.51
C VAL A 101 54.09 -18.94 17.10
N THR A 102 54.19 -18.77 18.42
CA THR A 102 55.47 -18.42 19.04
C THR A 102 56.34 -19.66 19.32
N ASN A 103 57.65 -19.46 19.46
CA ASN A 103 58.57 -20.50 19.97
C ASN A 103 58.16 -21.01 21.38
N ASP A 104 57.21 -20.33 22.02
CA ASP A 104 56.69 -20.61 23.35
C ASP A 104 55.15 -20.63 23.35
N SER A 105 54.55 -21.74 22.92
CA SER A 105 53.08 -21.91 22.87
C SER A 105 52.39 -22.01 24.24
N ARG A 106 53.11 -21.74 25.35
CA ARG A 106 52.59 -21.88 26.72
C ARG A 106 51.36 -21.01 26.97
N GLY A 107 51.36 -19.75 26.54
CA GLY A 107 50.22 -18.85 26.76
C GLY A 107 48.96 -19.30 26.03
N TRP A 108 49.12 -19.76 24.78
CA TRP A 108 48.04 -20.38 24.01
C TRP A 108 47.49 -21.66 24.68
N LEU A 109 48.37 -22.55 25.16
CA LEU A 109 47.96 -23.77 25.85
C LEU A 109 47.26 -23.49 27.19
N LEU A 110 47.70 -22.47 27.93
CA LEU A 110 47.02 -22.01 29.15
C LEU A 110 45.62 -21.47 28.84
N LEU A 111 45.49 -20.70 27.76
CA LEU A 111 44.21 -20.16 27.31
C LEU A 111 43.25 -21.27 26.88
N GLN A 112 43.71 -22.24 26.11
CA GLN A 112 42.96 -23.45 25.74
C GLN A 112 42.52 -24.25 26.96
N SER A 113 43.43 -24.43 27.92
CA SER A 113 43.15 -25.15 29.16
C SER A 113 42.11 -24.44 30.02
N ALA A 114 42.19 -23.10 30.11
CA ALA A 114 41.19 -22.29 30.78
C ALA A 114 39.83 -22.38 30.08
N HIS A 115 39.79 -22.31 28.74
CA HIS A 115 38.58 -22.48 27.96
C HIS A 115 37.93 -23.85 28.20
N TYR A 116 38.70 -24.93 28.13
CA TYR A 116 38.22 -26.28 28.41
C TYR A 116 37.61 -26.39 29.81
N LEU A 117 38.28 -25.84 30.83
CA LEU A 117 37.79 -25.85 32.21
C LEU A 117 36.50 -25.05 32.39
N VAL A 118 36.39 -23.87 31.77
CA VAL A 118 35.16 -23.06 31.79
C VAL A 118 34.02 -23.79 31.07
N SER A 119 34.33 -24.49 29.98
CA SER A 119 33.39 -25.31 29.20
C SER A 119 32.85 -26.54 29.97
N THR A 120 33.38 -26.86 31.15
CA THR A 120 32.78 -27.86 32.05
C THR A 120 31.39 -27.46 32.57
N GLY A 121 31.07 -26.17 32.59
CA GLY A 121 29.81 -25.64 33.14
C GLY A 121 29.66 -25.75 34.66
N HIS A 122 30.68 -26.25 35.37
CA HIS A 122 30.62 -26.48 36.81
C HIS A 122 30.85 -25.17 37.58
N LEU A 123 29.81 -24.64 38.25
CA LEU A 123 29.87 -23.33 38.93
C LEU A 123 31.07 -23.15 39.90
N PRO A 124 31.44 -24.14 40.74
CA PRO A 124 32.63 -24.02 41.59
C PRO A 124 33.96 -23.85 40.82
N VAL A 125 34.05 -24.36 39.58
CA VAL A 125 35.19 -24.10 38.69
C VAL A 125 35.18 -22.63 38.26
N ILE A 126 34.03 -22.10 37.84
CA ILE A 126 33.89 -20.69 37.44
C ILE A 126 34.21 -19.75 38.61
N ASP A 127 33.78 -20.09 39.83
CA ASP A 127 34.12 -19.33 41.04
C ASP A 127 35.62 -19.34 41.32
N ALA A 128 36.30 -20.48 41.09
CA ALA A 128 37.76 -20.55 41.22
C ALA A 128 38.46 -19.69 40.16
N VAL A 129 37.93 -19.64 38.93
CA VAL A 129 38.40 -18.77 37.85
C VAL A 129 38.22 -17.29 38.20
N CYS A 130 37.07 -16.91 38.78
CA CYS A 130 36.80 -15.54 39.25
C CYS A 130 37.70 -15.15 40.43
N LYS A 131 37.94 -16.06 41.39
CA LYS A 131 38.88 -15.84 42.50
C LYS A 131 40.31 -15.62 42.01
N ALA A 132 40.68 -16.27 40.90
CA ALA A 132 41.96 -16.04 40.22
C ALA A 132 42.04 -14.67 39.49
N SER A 133 40.95 -13.91 39.41
CA SER A 133 40.82 -12.64 38.67
C SER A 133 41.04 -12.77 37.16
N LEU A 134 40.73 -13.94 36.57
CA LEU A 134 40.89 -14.16 35.15
C LEU A 134 39.97 -13.26 34.30
N PRO A 135 38.65 -13.17 34.54
CA PRO A 135 37.77 -12.35 33.70
C PRO A 135 38.18 -10.87 33.69
N SER A 136 38.41 -10.27 34.86
CA SER A 136 38.99 -8.93 35.02
C SER A 136 40.29 -8.72 34.21
N THR A 137 41.21 -9.68 34.25
CA THR A 137 42.49 -9.58 33.52
C THR A 137 42.31 -9.71 32.00
N LEU A 138 41.38 -10.56 31.54
CA LEU A 138 41.06 -10.70 30.12
C LEU A 138 40.37 -9.44 29.56
N VAL A 139 39.46 -8.81 30.32
CA VAL A 139 38.81 -7.55 29.92
C VAL A 139 39.82 -6.41 29.82
N LYS A 140 40.76 -6.32 30.77
CA LYS A 140 41.88 -5.37 30.69
C LYS A 140 42.78 -5.61 29.48
N ALA A 141 43.09 -6.86 29.17
CA ALA A 141 43.86 -7.22 27.98
C ALA A 141 43.12 -6.84 26.68
N LEU A 142 41.81 -7.12 26.61
CA LEU A 142 40.97 -6.69 25.50
C LEU A 142 41.01 -5.16 25.32
N TYR A 143 40.94 -4.41 26.42
CA TYR A 143 41.02 -2.95 26.37
C TYR A 143 42.41 -2.45 25.92
N LEU A 144 43.50 -3.10 26.36
CA LEU A 144 44.85 -2.81 25.87
C LEU A 144 45.00 -3.08 24.37
N PHE A 145 44.29 -4.06 23.80
CA PHE A 145 44.37 -4.36 22.37
C PHE A 145 43.88 -3.23 21.45
N PHE A 146 43.22 -2.21 22.00
CA PHE A 146 42.91 -0.98 21.25
C PHE A 146 44.16 -0.15 20.92
N ASP A 147 45.26 -0.32 21.69
CA ASP A 147 46.54 0.37 21.51
C ASP A 147 47.54 -0.44 20.65
N LEU A 148 47.09 -1.55 20.03
CA LEU A 148 47.96 -2.34 19.15
C LEU A 148 48.44 -1.48 17.95
N PRO A 149 49.76 -1.39 17.69
CA PRO A 149 50.34 -0.39 16.77
C PRO A 149 50.18 -0.76 15.31
N SER A 150 49.75 0.16 14.44
CA SER A 150 49.59 -0.14 13.00
C SER A 150 50.85 -0.74 12.37
N THR A 151 50.73 -1.83 11.61
CA THR A 151 51.89 -2.52 11.04
C THR A 151 51.59 -3.15 9.69
N SER A 152 52.56 -3.01 8.77
CA SER A 152 52.58 -3.71 7.47
C SER A 152 53.22 -5.09 7.56
N ASP A 153 53.70 -5.50 8.74
CA ASP A 153 54.27 -6.82 8.95
C ASP A 153 53.17 -7.89 8.91
N GLN A 154 53.17 -8.68 7.84
CA GLN A 154 52.24 -9.77 7.62
C GLN A 154 52.21 -10.76 8.79
N LYS A 155 53.31 -10.95 9.51
CA LYS A 155 53.34 -11.82 10.70
C LYS A 155 52.54 -11.24 11.84
N ILE A 156 52.61 -9.93 12.09
CA ILE A 156 51.86 -9.29 13.17
C ILE A 156 50.37 -9.20 12.82
N ILE A 157 50.03 -8.95 11.55
CA ILE A 157 48.65 -9.01 11.06
C ILE A 157 48.07 -10.41 11.29
N GLU A 158 48.85 -11.44 10.95
CA GLU A 158 48.46 -12.84 11.15
C GLU A 158 48.33 -13.19 12.65
N LEU A 159 49.24 -12.70 13.51
CA LEU A 159 49.12 -12.82 14.96
C LEU A 159 47.82 -12.21 15.49
N ARG A 160 47.47 -11.00 15.06
CA ARG A 160 46.19 -10.34 15.44
C ARG A 160 44.98 -11.16 15.01
N ARG A 161 45.01 -11.67 13.77
CA ARG A 161 43.96 -12.54 13.22
C ARG A 161 43.81 -13.81 14.07
N MET A 162 44.91 -14.44 14.46
CA MET A 162 44.93 -15.66 15.26
C MET A 162 44.38 -15.47 16.69
N VAL A 163 44.65 -14.33 17.34
CA VAL A 163 44.07 -14.04 18.67
C VAL A 163 42.58 -13.67 18.57
N PHE A 164 42.14 -13.07 17.45
CA PHE A 164 40.80 -12.51 17.28
C PHE A 164 39.70 -13.52 16.85
N ASN A 165 40.01 -14.55 16.06
CA ASN A 165 39.02 -15.20 15.18
C ASN A 165 37.69 -15.74 15.81
N ARG A 166 36.59 -15.03 15.48
CA ARG A 166 35.33 -15.48 14.82
C ARG A 166 34.85 -14.28 13.95
N PHE A 167 34.39 -14.31 12.70
CA PHE A 167 33.41 -15.16 11.98
C PHE A 167 33.52 -14.88 10.44
N LEU A 168 33.66 -15.90 9.58
CA LEU A 168 33.30 -15.84 8.15
C LEU A 168 32.57 -17.14 7.81
N LYS A 169 31.27 -17.17 8.14
CA LYS A 169 30.30 -18.12 7.60
C LYS A 169 28.94 -17.42 7.57
N ILE A 170 28.83 -16.46 6.65
CA ILE A 170 27.56 -16.07 6.05
C ILE A 170 27.83 -15.93 4.54
N SER A 171 27.27 -16.88 3.78
CA SER A 171 26.94 -16.86 2.35
C SER A 171 27.94 -16.22 1.36
N ASN A 172 28.70 -17.05 0.66
CA ASN A 172 28.47 -17.27 -0.78
C ASN A 172 29.17 -18.55 -1.26
N VAL A 173 28.53 -19.16 -2.24
CA VAL A 173 28.81 -20.45 -2.86
C VAL A 173 30.03 -20.35 -3.80
N LEU A 174 30.82 -21.44 -3.84
CA LEU A 174 31.97 -21.76 -4.73
C LEU A 174 33.31 -21.05 -4.43
N ASP A 175 34.15 -21.70 -3.63
CA ASP A 175 35.39 -22.30 -4.15
C ASP A 175 36.06 -23.19 -3.10
N GLU A 176 36.45 -24.39 -3.52
CA GLU A 176 37.20 -25.37 -2.74
C GLU A 176 38.63 -24.87 -2.51
N PHE A 177 39.01 -24.59 -1.26
CA PHE A 177 40.32 -24.98 -0.72
C PHE A 177 40.23 -25.13 0.81
N LYS A 178 40.37 -26.38 1.27
CA LYS A 178 40.44 -26.78 2.67
C LYS A 178 41.68 -26.20 3.35
N PHE A 179 41.47 -25.44 4.43
CA PHE A 179 42.25 -25.55 5.66
C PHE A 179 41.29 -25.31 6.85
N GLU A 180 40.78 -26.42 7.42
CA GLU A 180 40.14 -26.42 8.74
C GLU A 180 41.23 -26.19 9.79
N VAL A 181 41.23 -25.00 10.42
CA VAL A 181 41.98 -24.76 11.65
C VAL A 181 40.98 -24.22 12.69
N ASP A 182 40.54 -25.12 13.57
CA ASP A 182 39.62 -24.86 14.68
C ASP A 182 40.36 -24.24 15.89
N GLU A 183 41.13 -23.18 15.66
CA GLU A 183 41.96 -22.52 16.67
C GLU A 183 41.32 -21.21 17.12
N LYS A 184 40.41 -21.31 18.11
CA LYS A 184 39.55 -20.22 18.60
C LYS A 184 39.54 -20.22 20.13
N ASN A 185 40.28 -19.34 20.83
CA ASN A 185 40.36 -19.47 22.29
C ASN A 185 40.16 -18.18 23.11
N PHE A 186 40.66 -17.01 22.68
CA PHE A 186 40.57 -15.80 23.51
C PHE A 186 39.13 -15.29 23.66
N LEU A 187 38.49 -14.92 22.55
CA LEU A 187 37.13 -14.39 22.58
C LEU A 187 36.12 -15.45 23.03
N GLN A 188 36.30 -16.72 22.63
CA GLN A 188 35.41 -17.81 23.05
C GLN A 188 35.45 -18.07 24.56
N LEU A 189 36.63 -18.00 25.18
CA LEU A 189 36.74 -18.06 26.64
C LEU A 189 36.00 -16.89 27.29
N MET A 190 36.20 -15.66 26.79
CA MET A 190 35.52 -14.49 27.34
C MET A 190 33.99 -14.55 27.15
N GLU A 191 33.51 -14.94 25.96
CA GLU A 191 32.09 -15.14 25.66
C GLU A 191 31.49 -16.15 26.63
N LYS A 192 32.15 -17.31 26.79
CA LYS A 192 31.70 -18.35 27.70
C LYS A 192 31.70 -17.90 29.16
N LEU A 193 32.73 -17.16 29.59
CA LEU A 193 32.78 -16.59 30.94
C LEU A 193 31.63 -15.60 31.17
N CYS A 194 31.31 -14.75 30.20
CA CYS A 194 30.24 -13.75 30.29
C CYS A 194 28.83 -14.37 30.41
N GLU A 195 28.67 -15.68 30.22
CA GLU A 195 27.41 -16.39 30.48
C GLU A 195 27.11 -16.58 31.98
N TYR A 196 28.12 -16.43 32.86
CA TYR A 196 28.00 -16.73 34.28
C TYR A 196 27.85 -15.48 35.15
N LYS A 197 26.84 -15.47 36.03
CA LYS A 197 26.54 -14.35 36.95
C LYS A 197 27.73 -13.93 37.83
N CYS A 198 28.50 -14.88 38.35
CA CYS A 198 29.66 -14.57 39.21
C CYS A 198 30.78 -13.84 38.45
N VAL A 199 30.85 -13.97 37.12
CA VAL A 199 31.79 -13.19 36.29
C VAL A 199 31.38 -11.72 36.22
N GLY A 200 30.09 -11.44 35.98
CA GLY A 200 29.58 -10.07 36.01
C GLY A 200 29.83 -9.39 37.37
N GLU A 201 29.60 -10.12 38.47
CA GLU A 201 29.87 -9.64 39.83
C GLU A 201 31.36 -9.42 40.10
N GLU A 202 32.23 -10.29 39.57
CA GLU A 202 33.68 -10.12 39.67
C GLU A 202 34.16 -8.86 38.96
N LEU A 203 33.71 -8.66 37.72
CA LEU A 203 34.03 -7.48 36.92
C LEU A 203 33.54 -6.19 37.57
N ALA A 204 32.31 -6.16 38.09
CA ALA A 204 31.77 -5.02 38.83
C ALA A 204 32.57 -4.74 40.11
N ARG A 205 32.90 -5.77 40.90
CA ARG A 205 33.67 -5.63 42.14
C ARG A 205 35.12 -5.17 41.89
N LYS A 206 35.71 -5.54 40.75
CA LYS A 206 37.06 -5.15 40.34
C LYS A 206 37.12 -3.81 39.59
N ASP A 207 35.97 -3.18 39.34
CA ASP A 207 35.82 -1.95 38.57
C ASP A 207 36.23 -2.06 37.08
N ASP A 208 36.17 -3.27 36.51
CA ASP A 208 36.59 -3.54 35.13
C ASP A 208 35.42 -3.70 34.17
N LEU A 209 34.19 -3.84 34.68
CA LEU A 209 33.00 -3.91 33.84
C LEU A 209 32.81 -2.63 33.00
N PHE A 210 33.17 -1.47 33.55
CA PHE A 210 33.10 -0.20 32.81
C PHE A 210 33.95 -0.22 31.53
N LEU A 211 35.06 -0.96 31.49
CA LEU A 211 35.92 -1.08 30.31
C LEU A 211 35.22 -1.73 29.12
N LEU A 212 34.22 -2.61 29.36
CA LEU A 212 33.40 -3.16 28.26
C LEU A 212 32.45 -2.12 27.68
N PHE A 213 31.89 -1.23 28.51
CA PHE A 213 31.07 -0.11 28.03
C PHE A 213 31.92 0.88 27.24
N VAL A 214 33.06 1.31 27.78
CA VAL A 214 33.99 2.21 27.09
C VAL A 214 34.51 1.57 25.80
N GLY A 215 34.97 0.33 25.87
CA GLY A 215 35.51 -0.41 24.74
C GLY A 215 34.50 -0.63 23.62
N ALA A 216 33.20 -0.72 23.91
CA ALA A 216 32.15 -0.86 22.91
C ALA A 216 31.78 0.46 22.20
N CYS A 217 32.09 1.62 22.79
CA CYS A 217 31.72 2.93 22.26
C CYS A 217 32.90 3.89 22.01
N CYS A 218 34.15 3.45 22.16
CA CYS A 218 35.31 4.29 21.94
C CYS A 218 35.66 4.45 20.45
N THR A 219 36.42 5.51 20.16
CA THR A 219 37.14 5.69 18.90
C THR A 219 38.39 4.82 18.88
N CYS A 220 38.64 4.12 17.79
CA CYS A 220 39.85 3.32 17.64
C CYS A 220 40.36 3.34 16.20
N PRO A 221 41.66 3.07 15.95
CA PRO A 221 42.17 2.89 14.60
C PRO A 221 41.39 1.81 13.83
N VAL A 222 41.29 1.95 12.51
CA VAL A 222 40.53 1.05 11.62
C VAL A 222 40.95 -0.42 11.80
N GLU A 223 42.25 -0.66 12.01
CA GLU A 223 42.82 -1.98 12.24
C GLU A 223 42.33 -2.65 13.54
N ASN A 224 41.88 -1.85 14.52
CA ASN A 224 41.49 -2.32 15.86
C ASN A 224 39.96 -2.35 16.05
N VAL A 225 39.16 -2.01 15.02
CA VAL A 225 37.68 -2.04 15.06
C VAL A 225 37.14 -3.43 15.44
N ALA A 226 37.86 -4.48 15.06
CA ALA A 226 37.58 -5.86 15.45
C ALA A 226 37.42 -6.01 16.97
N TRP A 227 38.30 -5.39 17.76
CA TRP A 227 38.26 -5.43 19.23
C TRP A 227 37.07 -4.66 19.82
N ARG A 228 36.65 -3.56 19.19
CA ARG A 228 35.40 -2.87 19.56
C ARG A 228 34.18 -3.76 19.35
N LYS A 229 34.13 -4.51 18.24
CA LYS A 229 33.07 -5.49 17.97
C LYS A 229 33.06 -6.61 19.01
N ALA A 230 34.24 -7.10 19.40
CA ALA A 230 34.37 -8.07 20.49
C ALA A 230 33.87 -7.52 21.84
N ALA A 231 34.27 -6.30 22.22
CA ALA A 231 33.79 -5.66 23.45
C ALA A 231 32.26 -5.51 23.44
N SER A 232 31.68 -5.10 22.31
CA SER A 232 30.24 -4.97 22.12
C SER A 232 29.51 -6.32 22.28
N GLN A 233 30.03 -7.39 21.68
CA GLN A 233 29.47 -8.73 21.77
C GLN A 233 29.50 -9.29 23.21
N LEU A 234 30.63 -9.09 23.90
CA LEU A 234 30.80 -9.51 25.29
C LEU A 234 29.87 -8.73 26.22
N LEU A 235 29.71 -7.42 25.99
CA LEU A 235 28.79 -6.58 26.74
C LEU A 235 27.34 -7.09 26.59
N VAL A 236 26.87 -7.32 25.36
CA VAL A 236 25.52 -7.84 25.11
C VAL A 236 25.33 -9.22 25.76
N THR A 237 26.32 -10.11 25.65
CA THR A 237 26.28 -11.45 26.26
C THR A 237 26.17 -11.36 27.79
N LEU A 238 26.99 -10.52 28.42
CA LEU A 238 26.99 -10.31 29.87
C LEU A 238 25.65 -9.74 30.35
N ILE A 239 25.09 -8.76 29.66
CA ILE A 239 23.79 -8.18 30.03
C ILE A 239 22.66 -9.21 29.87
N SER A 240 22.70 -10.02 28.82
CA SER A 240 21.69 -11.05 28.55
C SER A 240 21.72 -12.23 29.54
N LYS A 241 22.91 -12.62 30.03
CA LYS A 241 23.11 -13.88 30.79
C LYS A 241 23.57 -13.69 32.24
N ALA A 242 24.35 -12.66 32.52
CA ALA A 242 25.07 -12.49 33.78
C ALA A 242 24.64 -11.23 34.56
N LEU A 243 23.48 -10.63 34.24
CA LEU A 243 22.95 -9.49 34.97
C LEU A 243 22.47 -9.91 36.38
N THR A 244 22.98 -9.22 37.41
CA THR A 244 22.59 -9.40 38.82
C THR A 244 22.34 -8.05 39.50
N PRO A 245 21.69 -7.99 40.69
CA PRO A 245 21.48 -6.74 41.40
C PRO A 245 22.79 -5.96 41.67
N ALA A 246 23.91 -6.65 41.91
CA ALA A 246 25.20 -6.02 42.10
C ALA A 246 25.73 -5.37 40.81
N VAL A 247 25.58 -6.06 39.68
CA VAL A 247 25.94 -5.54 38.35
C VAL A 247 25.07 -4.35 37.95
N ILE A 248 23.76 -4.43 38.19
CA ILE A 248 22.81 -3.32 37.93
C ILE A 248 23.20 -2.09 38.75
N LYS A 249 23.45 -2.27 40.05
CA LYS A 249 23.89 -1.18 40.94
C LYS A 249 25.19 -0.55 40.47
N TYR A 250 26.13 -1.37 39.98
CA TYR A 250 27.38 -0.88 39.40
C TYR A 250 27.14 -0.06 38.13
N ILE A 251 26.36 -0.58 37.17
CA ILE A 251 26.06 0.10 35.89
C ILE A 251 25.45 1.49 36.14
N HIS A 252 24.45 1.56 37.03
CA HIS A 252 23.80 2.80 37.42
C HIS A 252 24.78 3.74 38.14
N GLY A 253 25.49 3.25 39.16
CA GLY A 253 26.40 4.05 39.98
C GLY A 253 27.62 4.60 39.21
N LYS A 254 28.08 3.87 38.18
CA LYS A 254 29.17 4.30 37.29
C LYS A 254 28.68 5.09 36.07
N GLN A 255 27.36 5.30 35.95
CA GLN A 255 26.74 6.01 34.83
C GLN A 255 27.18 5.48 33.46
N CYS A 256 27.28 4.15 33.32
CA CYS A 256 27.79 3.53 32.10
C CYS A 256 26.97 3.93 30.86
N ILE A 257 25.65 4.03 31.00
CA ILE A 257 24.73 4.44 29.91
C ILE A 257 24.96 5.90 29.49
N ALA A 258 25.14 6.80 30.45
CA ALA A 258 25.42 8.21 30.18
C ALA A 258 26.74 8.36 29.39
N HIS A 259 27.79 7.66 29.81
CA HIS A 259 29.08 7.67 29.13
C HIS A 259 28.96 7.11 27.70
N PHE A 260 28.24 6.00 27.52
CA PHE A 260 28.02 5.41 26.20
C PHE A 260 27.30 6.38 25.26
N LEU A 261 26.23 7.03 25.73
CA LEU A 261 25.48 8.02 24.95
C LEU A 261 26.33 9.25 24.60
N SER A 262 27.17 9.71 25.52
CA SER A 262 28.11 10.82 25.27
C SER A 262 29.09 10.51 24.14
N ASN A 263 29.56 9.26 24.03
CA ASN A 263 30.47 8.86 22.95
C ASN A 263 29.75 8.73 21.60
N ILE A 264 28.51 8.20 21.58
CA ILE A 264 27.69 8.14 20.36
C ILE A 264 27.43 9.55 19.80
N SER A 265 27.23 10.53 20.68
CA SER A 265 26.88 11.91 20.31
C SER A 265 28.08 12.84 20.14
N ASN A 266 29.30 12.36 20.41
CA ASN A 266 30.52 13.15 20.23
C ASN A 266 30.78 13.41 18.74
N GLU A 267 30.66 14.66 18.30
CA GLU A 267 30.88 15.06 16.90
C GLU A 267 32.37 15.20 16.55
N ASP A 268 33.22 15.51 17.53
CA ASP A 268 34.68 15.65 17.35
C ASP A 268 35.37 14.29 17.19
N ALA A 269 34.70 13.23 17.62
CA ALA A 269 35.11 11.87 17.33
C ALA A 269 34.96 11.62 15.82
N HIS A 270 36.08 11.44 15.10
CA HIS A 270 36.16 11.06 13.68
C HIS A 270 35.58 9.66 13.40
N LEU A 271 34.36 9.37 13.87
CA LEU A 271 33.61 8.13 13.67
C LEU A 271 32.79 8.22 12.38
N SER A 272 32.88 7.17 11.58
CA SER A 272 31.99 6.98 10.44
C SER A 272 30.57 6.65 10.87
N VAL A 273 29.61 6.81 9.95
CA VAL A 273 28.18 6.55 10.22
C VAL A 273 27.96 5.09 10.63
N GLN A 274 28.56 4.15 9.89
CA GLN A 274 28.50 2.71 10.19
C GLN A 274 28.95 2.38 11.62
N GLU A 275 29.99 3.04 12.13
CA GLU A 275 30.47 2.80 13.50
C GLU A 275 29.47 3.29 14.54
N ARG A 276 28.84 4.45 14.30
CA ARG A 276 27.78 4.98 15.17
C ARG A 276 26.54 4.07 15.13
N VAL A 277 26.19 3.52 13.97
CA VAL A 277 25.13 2.52 13.82
C VAL A 277 25.43 1.28 14.67
N GLU A 278 26.65 0.73 14.59
CA GLU A 278 27.06 -0.44 15.39
C GLU A 278 27.00 -0.15 16.90
N MET A 279 27.46 1.03 17.34
CA MET A 279 27.37 1.46 18.74
C MET A 279 25.92 1.58 19.22
N ILE A 280 25.05 2.21 18.41
CA ILE A 280 23.63 2.36 18.71
C ILE A 280 22.95 0.99 18.80
N ILE A 281 23.20 0.08 17.85
CA ILE A 281 22.64 -1.28 17.87
C ILE A 281 23.09 -2.02 19.14
N CYS A 282 24.38 -1.92 19.50
CA CYS A 282 24.88 -2.51 20.75
C CYS A 282 24.13 -1.97 21.98
N LEU A 283 23.97 -0.64 22.08
CA LEU A 283 23.23 -0.02 23.18
C LEU A 283 21.76 -0.45 23.21
N LEU A 284 21.08 -0.49 22.07
CA LEU A 284 19.69 -0.96 21.99
C LEU A 284 19.55 -2.42 22.40
N CYS A 285 20.51 -3.28 22.08
CA CYS A 285 20.57 -4.66 22.58
C CYS A 285 20.74 -4.71 24.11
N VAL A 286 21.59 -3.86 24.69
CA VAL A 286 21.73 -3.73 26.15
C VAL A 286 20.41 -3.31 26.81
N ILE A 287 19.69 -2.34 26.22
CA ILE A 287 18.37 -1.94 26.71
C ILE A 287 17.37 -3.10 26.62
N LYS A 288 17.27 -3.72 25.44
CA LYS A 288 16.34 -4.83 25.18
C LYS A 288 16.55 -5.99 26.16
N ASP A 289 17.78 -6.47 26.27
CA ASP A 289 18.08 -7.69 27.03
C ASP A 289 18.00 -7.46 28.54
N SER A 290 18.19 -6.22 29.02
CA SER A 290 18.04 -5.88 30.44
C SER A 290 16.61 -5.55 30.87
N ALA A 291 15.75 -5.08 29.95
CA ALA A 291 14.45 -4.49 30.29
C ALA A 291 13.47 -5.44 30.97
N SER A 292 13.55 -6.75 30.69
CA SER A 292 12.72 -7.77 31.36
C SER A 292 13.17 -8.09 32.78
N LEU A 293 14.41 -7.72 33.14
CA LEU A 293 15.03 -8.02 34.43
C LEU A 293 15.02 -6.80 35.37
N THR A 294 15.15 -5.60 34.82
CA THR A 294 15.23 -4.35 35.62
C THR A 294 14.75 -3.14 34.83
N PRO A 295 14.04 -2.19 35.47
CA PRO A 295 13.70 -0.92 34.84
C PRO A 295 14.87 0.07 34.86
N VAL A 296 15.88 -0.13 35.71
CA VAL A 296 16.92 0.87 36.01
C VAL A 296 17.72 1.27 34.78
N ILE A 297 18.15 0.31 33.95
CA ILE A 297 18.97 0.61 32.76
C ILE A 297 18.17 1.37 31.70
N LEU A 298 16.90 1.04 31.53
CA LEU A 298 16.00 1.77 30.63
C LEU A 298 15.70 3.19 31.17
N GLN A 299 15.53 3.34 32.48
CA GLN A 299 15.36 4.64 33.14
C GLN A 299 16.61 5.51 33.00
N ASP A 300 17.82 4.95 33.15
CA ASP A 300 19.07 5.67 32.89
C ASP A 300 19.12 6.14 31.43
N PHE A 301 18.78 5.27 30.47
CA PHE A 301 18.71 5.64 29.06
C PHE A 301 17.75 6.81 28.80
N GLN A 302 16.56 6.79 29.43
CA GLN A 302 15.59 7.89 29.36
C GLN A 302 16.12 9.17 30.00
N GLN A 303 16.65 9.08 31.21
CA GLN A 303 17.17 10.20 31.99
C GLN A 303 18.29 10.94 31.26
N PHE A 304 19.14 10.22 30.53
CA PHE A 304 20.24 10.78 29.75
C PHE A 304 19.87 11.08 28.29
N ASN A 305 18.59 11.32 28.00
CA ASN A 305 18.07 11.74 26.69
C ASN A 305 18.36 10.76 25.54
N GLY A 306 18.42 9.46 25.82
CA GLY A 306 18.74 8.43 24.83
C GLY A 306 17.81 8.47 23.61
N TYR A 307 16.51 8.63 23.80
CA TYR A 307 15.55 8.75 22.67
C TYR A 307 15.79 10.01 21.84
N THR A 308 16.13 11.14 22.47
CA THR A 308 16.42 12.38 21.76
C THR A 308 17.69 12.26 20.92
N ILE A 309 18.73 11.62 21.45
CA ILE A 309 19.98 11.34 20.73
C ILE A 309 19.71 10.43 19.52
N LEU A 310 18.91 9.37 19.69
CA LEU A 310 18.51 8.51 18.58
C LEU A 310 17.72 9.27 17.50
N LYS A 311 16.78 10.14 17.91
CA LYS A 311 16.04 10.98 16.97
C LYS A 311 16.98 11.86 16.16
N GLN A 312 17.88 12.56 16.83
CA GLN A 312 18.85 13.45 16.20
C GLN A 312 19.77 12.68 15.26
N PHE A 313 20.22 11.48 15.64
CA PHE A 313 20.99 10.59 14.78
C PHE A 313 20.22 10.26 13.49
N VAL A 314 19.00 9.72 13.61
CA VAL A 314 18.19 9.32 12.44
C VAL A 314 17.91 10.52 11.54
N LEU A 315 17.50 11.66 12.09
CA LEU A 315 17.18 12.86 11.31
C LEU A 315 18.41 13.48 10.63
N LYS A 316 19.56 13.55 11.32
CA LYS A 316 20.81 14.09 10.77
C LYS A 316 21.31 13.22 9.63
N TYR A 317 21.43 11.91 9.85
CA TYR A 317 22.05 11.03 8.87
C TYR A 317 21.12 10.64 7.72
N SER A 318 19.80 10.66 7.91
CA SER A 318 18.84 10.49 6.80
C SER A 318 18.80 11.67 5.83
N PHE A 319 19.20 12.88 6.28
CA PHE A 319 19.20 14.08 5.45
C PHE A 319 20.52 14.29 4.70
N PHE A 320 21.66 14.05 5.35
CA PHE A 320 22.97 14.36 4.76
C PHE A 320 23.66 13.17 4.05
N TYR A 321 23.21 11.92 4.29
CA TYR A 321 23.94 10.72 3.86
C TYR A 321 23.00 9.63 3.30
N GLU A 322 22.47 9.84 2.09
CA GLU A 322 21.52 8.92 1.42
C GLU A 322 22.07 7.49 1.19
N TYR A 323 23.39 7.27 1.22
CA TYR A 323 23.99 5.94 1.04
C TYR A 323 24.01 5.09 2.33
N GLU A 324 23.69 5.68 3.49
CA GLU A 324 23.75 5.02 4.81
C GLU A 324 22.35 4.55 5.29
N GLU A 325 21.37 4.49 4.38
CA GLU A 325 19.98 4.11 4.67
C GLU A 325 19.86 2.73 5.31
N ASP A 326 20.69 1.76 4.91
CA ASP A 326 20.67 0.41 5.47
C ASP A 326 21.04 0.38 6.96
N GLY A 327 22.00 1.21 7.37
CA GLY A 327 22.40 1.34 8.77
C GLY A 327 21.27 1.91 9.62
N ILE A 328 20.63 2.98 9.14
CA ILE A 328 19.48 3.61 9.80
C ILE A 328 18.30 2.63 9.87
N ARG A 329 18.02 1.90 8.78
CA ARG A 329 16.99 0.86 8.74
C ARG A 329 17.22 -0.20 9.81
N ASN A 330 18.45 -0.68 9.99
CA ASN A 330 18.78 -1.63 11.05
C ASN A 330 18.55 -1.07 12.46
N VAL A 331 18.83 0.22 12.68
CA VAL A 331 18.51 0.90 13.95
C VAL A 331 17.00 0.92 14.18
N LEU A 332 16.19 1.27 13.17
CA LEU A 332 14.72 1.29 13.28
C LEU A 332 14.13 -0.11 13.52
N LEU A 333 14.67 -1.14 12.85
CA LEU A 333 14.29 -2.52 13.08
C LEU A 333 14.65 -3.00 14.49
N MET A 334 15.78 -2.57 15.04
CA MET A 334 16.13 -2.87 16.44
C MET A 334 15.24 -2.10 17.42
N LEU A 335 14.85 -0.86 17.10
CA LEU A 335 13.93 -0.05 17.90
C LEU A 335 12.57 -0.74 18.07
N MET A 336 12.11 -1.51 17.08
CA MET A 336 10.95 -2.39 17.20
C MET A 336 11.02 -3.30 18.43
N SER A 337 12.18 -3.93 18.67
CA SER A 337 12.38 -4.80 19.85
C SER A 337 12.39 -3.99 21.15
N VAL A 338 12.82 -2.74 21.12
CA VAL A 338 12.82 -1.86 22.31
C VAL A 338 11.40 -1.39 22.66
N VAL A 339 10.49 -1.26 21.69
CA VAL A 339 9.07 -0.97 21.94
C VAL A 339 8.41 -2.05 22.79
N THR A 340 8.80 -3.32 22.60
CA THR A 340 8.29 -4.47 23.37
C THR A 340 9.13 -4.77 24.63
N SER A 341 10.18 -3.97 24.88
CA SER A 341 11.09 -4.14 26.02
C SER A 341 10.62 -3.35 27.24
N GLY A 342 10.38 -4.04 28.35
CA GLY A 342 10.02 -3.43 29.63
C GLY A 342 9.64 -4.49 30.67
N LEU A 343 9.61 -4.09 31.95
CA LEU A 343 9.29 -4.99 33.04
C LEU A 343 7.79 -5.31 33.12
N VAL A 344 6.96 -4.31 32.81
CA VAL A 344 5.50 -4.40 32.95
C VAL A 344 4.88 -4.45 31.56
N GLU A 345 4.06 -5.48 31.33
CA GLU A 345 3.22 -5.56 30.15
C GLU A 345 2.07 -4.56 30.25
N LEU A 346 2.01 -3.63 29.30
CA LEU A 346 0.96 -2.61 29.26
C LEU A 346 -0.36 -3.27 28.83
N ARG A 347 -1.44 -2.84 29.45
CA ARG A 347 -2.78 -3.36 29.13
C ARG A 347 -3.47 -2.45 28.12
N PRO A 348 -4.16 -3.03 27.13
CA PRO A 348 -5.01 -2.25 26.25
C PRO A 348 -6.15 -1.63 27.05
N LEU A 349 -6.45 -0.38 26.74
CA LEU A 349 -7.52 0.38 27.38
C LEU A 349 -8.62 0.60 26.35
N SER A 350 -9.85 0.19 26.67
CA SER A 350 -10.99 0.51 25.81
C SER A 350 -11.29 2.01 25.90
N SER A 351 -11.02 2.74 24.82
CA SER A 351 -11.61 4.06 24.61
C SER A 351 -13.08 3.89 24.18
N PRO A 352 -14.02 4.72 24.66
CA PRO A 352 -15.39 4.70 24.17
C PRO A 352 -15.39 5.03 22.66
N SER A 353 -15.89 4.10 21.84
CA SER A 353 -16.03 4.28 20.39
C SER A 353 -17.47 4.68 20.04
N LEU A 354 -17.64 5.52 19.02
CA LEU A 354 -18.96 5.94 18.51
C LEU A 354 -19.72 4.74 17.94
N VAL A 355 -19.00 3.82 17.29
CA VAL A 355 -19.55 2.60 16.70
C VAL A 355 -18.64 1.43 17.04
N VAL A 356 -19.25 0.30 17.45
CA VAL A 356 -18.54 -0.93 17.79
C VAL A 356 -19.14 -2.09 17.00
N LEU A 357 -18.29 -2.92 16.40
CA LEU A 357 -18.73 -4.13 15.71
C LEU A 357 -19.23 -5.15 16.75
N PRO A 358 -20.38 -5.82 16.53
CA PRO A 358 -20.90 -6.83 17.45
C PRO A 358 -19.95 -8.00 17.70
N SER A 359 -19.09 -8.31 16.73
CA SER A 359 -18.08 -9.37 16.79
C SER A 359 -16.78 -8.93 17.48
N PHE A 360 -16.63 -7.64 17.84
CA PHE A 360 -15.40 -7.13 18.41
C PHE A 360 -15.25 -7.54 19.87
N THR A 361 -14.06 -8.04 20.20
CA THR A 361 -13.62 -8.26 21.58
C THR A 361 -12.27 -7.59 21.75
N LEU A 362 -12.08 -6.84 22.84
CA LEU A 362 -10.80 -6.21 23.11
C LEU A 362 -9.73 -7.29 23.29
N PRO A 363 -8.69 -7.34 22.45
CA PRO A 363 -7.64 -8.34 22.60
C PRO A 363 -6.89 -8.14 23.91
N SER A 364 -6.47 -9.23 24.54
CA SER A 364 -5.52 -9.20 25.66
C SER A 364 -4.10 -9.49 25.14
N PRO A 365 -3.05 -8.92 25.77
CA PRO A 365 -1.67 -9.27 25.46
C PRO A 365 -1.46 -10.79 25.47
N SER A 366 -0.78 -11.31 24.45
CA SER A 366 -0.60 -12.75 24.24
C SER A 366 0.41 -13.40 25.21
N GLY A 367 1.20 -12.59 25.93
CA GLY A 367 2.23 -13.07 26.86
C GLY A 367 3.47 -13.67 26.18
N ASN A 368 3.60 -13.56 24.86
CA ASN A 368 4.72 -14.09 24.08
C ASN A 368 5.98 -13.19 24.08
N GLY A 369 5.96 -12.09 24.84
CA GLY A 369 7.06 -11.12 24.87
C GLY A 369 7.00 -10.05 23.77
N LEU A 370 6.04 -10.08 22.85
CA LEU A 370 5.91 -9.14 21.72
C LEU A 370 4.88 -8.02 21.96
N SER A 371 4.17 -8.05 23.09
CA SER A 371 3.26 -6.97 23.45
C SER A 371 4.04 -5.70 23.84
N VAL A 372 3.50 -4.53 23.52
CA VAL A 372 4.14 -3.22 23.78
C VAL A 372 4.35 -3.00 25.27
N ARG A 373 5.56 -2.58 25.65
CA ARG A 373 5.94 -2.27 27.04
C ARG A 373 6.57 -0.87 27.20
N ASN A 374 6.92 -0.23 26.09
CA ASN A 374 7.65 1.02 26.06
C ASN A 374 7.03 1.99 25.06
N LEU A 375 6.16 2.87 25.56
CA LEU A 375 5.48 3.87 24.74
C LEU A 375 6.42 5.01 24.28
N ASP A 376 7.50 5.30 25.02
CA ASP A 376 8.46 6.33 24.62
C ASP A 376 9.25 5.92 23.36
N ALA A 377 9.61 4.64 23.24
CA ALA A 377 10.23 4.10 22.04
C ALA A 377 9.28 4.15 20.83
N PHE A 378 7.98 3.91 21.03
CA PHE A 378 6.99 4.05 19.95
C PHE A 378 6.78 5.53 19.58
N ARG A 379 6.71 6.42 20.57
CA ARG A 379 6.62 7.87 20.38
C ARG A 379 7.80 8.39 19.57
N LEU A 380 9.01 7.85 19.77
CA LEU A 380 10.17 8.16 18.94
C LEU A 380 9.94 7.83 17.46
N LEU A 381 9.35 6.67 17.13
CA LEU A 381 9.01 6.33 15.74
C LEU A 381 8.06 7.37 15.13
N PHE A 382 7.02 7.78 15.85
CA PHE A 382 6.10 8.83 15.40
C PHE A 382 6.81 10.18 15.20
N GLN A 383 7.69 10.58 16.12
CA GLN A 383 8.46 11.83 15.99
C GLN A 383 9.39 11.80 14.77
N ILE A 384 10.05 10.66 14.51
CA ILE A 384 10.87 10.47 13.31
C ILE A 384 9.99 10.59 12.07
N PHE A 385 8.82 9.93 12.04
CA PHE A 385 7.89 10.03 10.91
C PHE A 385 7.49 11.48 10.61
N VAL A 386 7.12 12.27 11.61
CA VAL A 386 6.71 13.66 11.42
C VAL A 386 7.86 14.51 10.91
N GLU A 387 9.02 14.46 11.56
CA GLU A 387 10.15 15.37 11.30
C GLU A 387 11.04 14.95 10.12
N CYS A 388 11.07 13.67 9.73
CA CYS A 388 11.93 13.16 8.66
C CYS A 388 11.40 13.55 7.27
N LYS A 389 12.32 13.97 6.40
CA LYS A 389 12.04 14.30 4.99
C LYS A 389 12.46 13.20 4.01
N ASN A 390 13.25 12.22 4.45
CA ASN A 390 13.65 11.10 3.62
C ASN A 390 12.49 10.10 3.55
N GLU A 391 11.91 9.95 2.35
CA GLU A 391 10.74 9.11 2.11
C GLU A 391 11.00 7.63 2.40
N ARG A 392 12.17 7.09 2.06
CA ARG A 392 12.50 5.66 2.31
C ARG A 392 12.60 5.35 3.80
N ILE A 393 13.13 6.29 4.58
CA ILE A 393 13.15 6.18 6.04
C ILE A 393 11.74 6.28 6.60
N CYS A 394 10.91 7.19 6.09
CA CYS A 394 9.49 7.26 6.48
C CYS A 394 8.74 5.95 6.15
N GLU A 395 8.96 5.37 4.97
CA GLU A 395 8.41 4.05 4.60
C GLU A 395 8.85 2.98 5.61
N THR A 396 10.14 2.93 5.94
CA THR A 396 10.68 2.00 6.93
C THR A 396 10.04 2.18 8.31
N VAL A 397 9.81 3.42 8.74
CA VAL A 397 9.11 3.70 10.01
C VAL A 397 7.69 3.15 9.99
N ILE A 398 6.94 3.34 8.91
CA ILE A 398 5.57 2.81 8.79
C ILE A 398 5.59 1.27 8.74
N ASP A 399 6.58 0.66 8.09
CA ASP A 399 6.76 -0.81 8.11
C ASP A 399 7.06 -1.33 9.51
N VAL A 400 7.89 -0.63 10.29
CA VAL A 400 8.12 -0.96 11.70
C VAL A 400 6.83 -0.84 12.52
N VAL A 401 6.04 0.22 12.34
CA VAL A 401 4.74 0.39 13.01
C VAL A 401 3.79 -0.75 12.65
N HIS A 402 3.71 -1.13 11.38
CA HIS A 402 2.90 -2.27 10.93
C HIS A 402 3.33 -3.57 11.59
N ASN A 403 4.64 -3.86 11.62
CA ASN A 403 5.16 -5.05 12.28
C ASN A 403 4.88 -5.07 13.79
N ILE A 404 4.89 -3.91 14.45
CA ILE A 404 4.49 -3.79 15.87
C ILE A 404 3.02 -4.16 16.03
N TYR A 405 2.11 -3.60 15.23
CA TYR A 405 0.68 -3.93 15.27
C TYR A 405 0.42 -5.41 14.95
N ALA A 406 1.14 -5.98 14.00
CA ALA A 406 0.98 -7.37 13.58
C ALA A 406 1.55 -8.40 14.58
N SER A 407 2.53 -8.00 15.40
CA SER A 407 3.20 -8.91 16.34
C SER A 407 2.35 -9.35 17.54
N ASP A 408 1.35 -8.54 17.91
CA ASP A 408 0.34 -8.86 18.93
C ASP A 408 -0.90 -8.00 18.70
N SER A 409 -2.09 -8.60 18.61
CA SER A 409 -3.34 -7.88 18.33
C SER A 409 -3.73 -6.87 19.43
N ALA A 410 -3.16 -6.98 20.63
CA ALA A 410 -3.33 -5.99 21.69
C ALA A 410 -2.54 -4.68 21.43
N ASN A 411 -1.50 -4.70 20.59
CA ASN A 411 -0.55 -3.59 20.46
C ASN A 411 -1.19 -2.30 19.95
N TYR A 412 -2.05 -2.37 18.93
CA TYR A 412 -2.79 -1.20 18.45
C TYR A 412 -3.56 -0.51 19.59
N PHE A 413 -4.27 -1.29 20.41
CA PHE A 413 -5.09 -0.78 21.51
C PHE A 413 -4.29 -0.29 22.72
N ILE A 414 -3.06 -0.78 22.92
CA ILE A 414 -2.12 -0.25 23.93
C ILE A 414 -1.62 1.13 23.49
N ILE A 415 -1.29 1.27 22.21
CA ILE A 415 -0.66 2.47 21.64
C ILE A 415 -1.67 3.61 21.40
N ASP A 416 -2.91 3.29 21.04
CA ASP A 416 -3.95 4.26 20.63
C ASP A 416 -4.20 5.39 21.65
N ARG A 417 -3.90 5.17 22.94
CA ARG A 417 -4.05 6.20 23.97
C ARG A 417 -3.08 7.37 23.81
N GLU A 418 -1.85 7.11 23.43
CA GLU A 418 -0.77 8.11 23.47
C GLU A 418 -0.22 8.46 22.08
N CYS A 419 -0.26 7.54 21.13
CA CYS A 419 0.24 7.73 19.77
C CYS A 419 -0.71 7.08 18.75
N SER A 420 -1.95 7.57 18.66
CA SER A 420 -2.98 7.00 17.79
C SER A 420 -2.57 7.02 16.32
N LEU A 421 -3.05 6.04 15.55
CA LEU A 421 -2.86 6.01 14.10
C LEU A 421 -3.46 7.27 13.42
N ALA A 422 -4.44 7.92 14.05
CA ALA A 422 -5.03 9.17 13.56
C ALA A 422 -3.98 10.28 13.38
N GLN A 423 -2.96 10.34 14.24
CA GLN A 423 -1.88 11.32 14.10
C GLN A 423 -1.00 11.07 12.88
N PHE A 424 -0.85 9.81 12.44
CA PHE A 424 -0.17 9.50 11.18
C PHE A 424 -1.03 9.95 9.99
N VAL A 425 -2.35 9.71 10.03
CA VAL A 425 -3.30 10.17 9.02
C VAL A 425 -3.26 11.69 8.89
N GLU A 426 -3.29 12.43 10.00
CA GLU A 426 -3.22 13.90 9.99
C GLU A 426 -1.97 14.45 9.27
N ASN A 427 -0.84 13.75 9.39
CA ASN A 427 0.45 14.19 8.85
C ASN A 427 0.82 13.55 7.49
N MET A 428 0.04 12.60 6.98
CA MET A 428 0.41 11.82 5.79
C MET A 428 0.48 12.66 4.50
N HIS A 429 -0.33 13.72 4.41
CA HIS A 429 -0.37 14.62 3.24
C HIS A 429 0.98 15.27 2.92
N SER A 430 1.85 15.41 3.92
CA SER A 430 3.19 15.98 3.78
C SER A 430 4.24 14.99 3.27
N LYS A 431 3.88 13.72 3.11
CA LYS A 431 4.77 12.61 2.73
C LYS A 431 4.50 12.15 1.30
N GLY A 432 5.40 11.36 0.74
CA GLY A 432 5.28 10.78 -0.59
C GLY A 432 4.17 9.74 -0.71
N THR A 433 3.73 9.48 -1.95
CA THR A 433 2.61 8.60 -2.28
C THR A 433 2.76 7.18 -1.70
N GLN A 434 3.98 6.64 -1.63
CA GLN A 434 4.24 5.32 -1.07
C GLN A 434 3.99 5.26 0.46
N VAL A 435 4.46 6.28 1.18
CA VAL A 435 4.23 6.42 2.62
C VAL A 435 2.75 6.60 2.93
N GLN A 436 2.07 7.46 2.15
CA GLN A 436 0.61 7.67 2.27
C GLN A 436 -0.15 6.36 2.09
N ARG A 437 0.21 5.55 1.08
CA ARG A 437 -0.40 4.24 0.84
C ARG A 437 -0.22 3.29 2.03
N LYS A 438 1.00 3.17 2.58
CA LYS A 438 1.26 2.32 3.74
C LYS A 438 0.48 2.74 4.99
N ILE A 439 0.26 4.04 5.21
CA ILE A 439 -0.57 4.54 6.32
C ILE A 439 -2.04 4.15 6.12
N LEU A 440 -2.55 4.24 4.90
CA LEU A 440 -3.91 3.79 4.59
C LEU A 440 -4.05 2.25 4.69
N GLU A 441 -3.01 1.50 4.33
CA GLU A 441 -2.94 0.04 4.54
C GLU A 441 -2.96 -0.31 6.04
N LEU A 442 -2.33 0.48 6.91
CA LEU A 442 -2.46 0.35 8.37
C LEU A 442 -3.89 0.60 8.84
N LEU A 443 -4.56 1.62 8.30
CA LEU A 443 -5.96 1.90 8.62
C LEU A 443 -6.87 0.75 8.20
N GLU A 444 -6.65 0.22 7.01
CA GLU A 444 -7.31 -0.98 6.47
C GLU A 444 -7.02 -2.21 7.34
N TYR A 445 -5.79 -2.39 7.81
CA TYR A 445 -5.40 -3.48 8.71
C TYR A 445 -6.23 -3.48 10.00
N VAL A 446 -6.46 -2.31 10.62
CA VAL A 446 -7.30 -2.21 11.83
C VAL A 446 -8.73 -2.69 11.58
N VAL A 447 -9.30 -2.38 10.41
CA VAL A 447 -10.65 -2.82 10.04
C VAL A 447 -10.68 -4.32 9.71
N PHE A 448 -9.80 -4.76 8.82
CA PHE A 448 -9.85 -6.11 8.24
C PHE A 448 -9.28 -7.20 9.15
N HIS A 449 -8.20 -6.91 9.88
CA HIS A 449 -7.48 -7.92 10.66
C HIS A 449 -7.75 -7.81 12.16
N LEU A 450 -7.93 -6.59 12.69
CA LEU A 450 -8.29 -6.41 14.11
C LEU A 450 -9.80 -6.37 14.34
N ASN A 451 -10.61 -6.38 13.27
CA ASN A 451 -12.08 -6.35 13.32
C ASN A 451 -12.60 -5.20 14.21
N HIS A 452 -11.96 -4.03 14.11
CA HIS A 452 -12.26 -2.84 14.89
C HIS A 452 -12.69 -1.67 13.98
N VAL A 453 -13.52 -0.76 14.50
CA VAL A 453 -13.93 0.45 13.77
C VAL A 453 -13.05 1.62 14.23
N PRO A 454 -12.08 2.07 13.42
CA PRO A 454 -11.10 3.09 13.80
C PRO A 454 -11.71 4.50 13.70
N CYS A 455 -12.62 4.85 14.62
CA CYS A 455 -13.38 6.10 14.54
C CYS A 455 -12.47 7.35 14.57
N LYS A 456 -11.40 7.37 15.37
CA LYS A 456 -10.49 8.53 15.45
C LYS A 456 -9.78 8.77 14.12
N GLU A 457 -9.32 7.69 13.50
CA GLU A 457 -8.64 7.70 12.22
C GLU A 457 -9.57 8.10 11.07
N LEU A 458 -10.82 7.63 11.10
CA LEU A 458 -11.82 8.02 10.11
C LEU A 458 -12.23 9.50 10.25
N ILE A 459 -12.29 10.04 11.46
CA ILE A 459 -12.46 11.49 11.68
C ILE A 459 -11.28 12.27 11.11
N ALA A 460 -10.04 11.83 11.39
CA ALA A 460 -8.84 12.46 10.82
C ALA A 460 -8.85 12.41 9.29
N LEU A 461 -9.25 11.28 8.70
CA LEU A 461 -9.40 11.11 7.25
C LEU A 461 -10.46 12.06 6.68
N SER A 462 -11.58 12.24 7.39
CA SER A 462 -12.66 13.16 7.02
C SER A 462 -12.17 14.61 6.96
N VAL A 463 -11.42 15.05 7.97
CA VAL A 463 -10.84 16.40 8.03
C VAL A 463 -9.80 16.59 6.93
N LEU A 464 -8.93 15.59 6.71
CA LEU A 464 -7.90 15.60 5.68
C LEU A 464 -8.52 15.77 4.29
N LEU A 465 -9.52 14.93 3.95
CA LEU A 465 -10.22 14.98 2.67
C LEU A 465 -10.79 16.36 2.39
N LYS A 466 -11.52 16.94 3.35
CA LYS A 466 -12.11 18.27 3.19
C LYS A 466 -11.07 19.36 3.00
N THR A 467 -10.01 19.34 3.81
CA THR A 467 -8.97 20.38 3.84
C THR A 467 -8.12 20.37 2.56
N HIS A 468 -7.67 19.19 2.13
CA HIS A 468 -6.77 19.07 0.97
C HIS A 468 -7.49 19.11 -0.36
N THR A 469 -8.76 18.67 -0.42
CA THR A 469 -9.62 18.90 -1.60
C THR A 469 -9.77 20.41 -1.83
N ALA A 470 -10.08 21.18 -0.79
CA ALA A 470 -10.22 22.65 -0.89
C ALA A 470 -8.90 23.33 -1.30
N ALA A 471 -7.75 22.81 -0.85
CA ALA A 471 -6.43 23.36 -1.15
C ALA A 471 -5.89 22.93 -2.54
N GLY A 472 -6.54 22.01 -3.24
CA GLY A 472 -6.06 21.47 -4.52
C GLY A 472 -4.95 20.41 -4.40
N ASN A 473 -4.73 19.83 -3.22
CA ASN A 473 -3.76 18.76 -2.99
C ASN A 473 -4.43 17.39 -3.20
N LEU A 474 -4.57 16.99 -4.47
CA LEU A 474 -5.51 15.94 -4.89
C LEU A 474 -4.98 14.51 -4.75
N SER A 475 -3.67 14.29 -4.91
CA SER A 475 -3.06 12.94 -4.91
C SER A 475 -3.35 12.15 -3.62
N CYS A 476 -3.22 12.80 -2.46
CA CYS A 476 -3.51 12.20 -1.16
C CYS A 476 -5.02 11.94 -0.97
N CYS A 477 -5.87 12.82 -1.50
CA CYS A 477 -7.33 12.67 -1.44
C CYS A 477 -7.81 11.47 -2.25
N GLU A 478 -7.25 11.25 -3.44
CA GLU A 478 -7.60 10.10 -4.28
C GLU A 478 -7.30 8.77 -3.56
N LEU A 479 -6.10 8.61 -3.01
CA LEU A 479 -5.73 7.41 -2.24
C LEU A 479 -6.65 7.22 -1.04
N SER A 480 -6.97 8.30 -0.33
CA SER A 480 -7.87 8.30 0.83
C SER A 480 -9.27 7.82 0.45
N LEU A 481 -9.81 8.28 -0.68
CA LEU A 481 -11.11 7.84 -1.20
C LEU A 481 -11.10 6.36 -1.60
N GLN A 482 -10.05 5.89 -2.28
CA GLN A 482 -9.89 4.48 -2.62
C GLN A 482 -9.87 3.58 -1.38
N SER A 483 -9.15 4.00 -0.33
CA SER A 483 -9.12 3.29 0.95
C SER A 483 -10.49 3.32 1.65
N ALA A 484 -11.14 4.48 1.69
CA ALA A 484 -12.48 4.62 2.24
C ALA A 484 -13.52 3.73 1.53
N PHE A 485 -13.43 3.60 0.20
CA PHE A 485 -14.27 2.69 -0.57
C PHE A 485 -14.06 1.22 -0.18
N ARG A 486 -12.80 0.77 -0.04
CA ARG A 486 -12.47 -0.60 0.42
C ARG A 486 -13.00 -0.86 1.82
N ILE A 487 -12.78 0.06 2.75
CA ILE A 487 -13.27 -0.03 4.13
C ILE A 487 -14.80 -0.13 4.14
N LEU A 488 -15.50 0.80 3.49
CA LEU A 488 -16.96 0.83 3.46
C LEU A 488 -17.57 -0.46 2.89
N SER A 489 -16.88 -1.08 1.93
CA SER A 489 -17.31 -2.32 1.29
C SER A 489 -17.18 -3.56 2.20
N ALA A 490 -16.44 -3.46 3.31
CA ALA A 490 -16.14 -4.60 4.18
C ALA A 490 -17.34 -5.08 5.00
N ASN A 491 -18.12 -4.14 5.55
CA ASN A 491 -19.22 -4.45 6.46
C ASN A 491 -20.29 -3.36 6.43
N THR A 492 -21.56 -3.77 6.42
CA THR A 492 -22.71 -2.84 6.44
C THR A 492 -22.73 -1.86 7.62
N ILE A 493 -22.20 -2.25 8.79
CA ILE A 493 -22.10 -1.38 9.98
C ILE A 493 -21.17 -0.19 9.74
N LEU A 494 -20.18 -0.33 8.84
CA LEU A 494 -19.28 0.77 8.49
C LEU A 494 -20.02 1.92 7.79
N LYS A 495 -21.20 1.67 7.19
CA LYS A 495 -22.08 2.73 6.68
C LYS A 495 -22.56 3.63 7.81
N ASP A 496 -22.90 3.06 8.96
CA ASP A 496 -23.28 3.84 10.14
C ASP A 496 -22.06 4.55 10.74
N ALA A 497 -20.92 3.86 10.84
CA ALA A 497 -19.68 4.47 11.31
C ALA A 497 -19.28 5.69 10.47
N PHE A 498 -19.35 5.59 9.13
CA PHE A 498 -19.04 6.69 8.22
C PHE A 498 -19.97 7.90 8.41
N ARG A 499 -21.23 7.68 8.80
CA ARG A 499 -22.14 8.75 9.17
C ARG A 499 -21.75 9.37 10.51
N GLU A 500 -21.55 8.57 11.55
CA GLU A 500 -21.24 9.09 12.90
C GLU A 500 -19.92 9.87 12.95
N VAL A 501 -18.95 9.54 12.09
CA VAL A 501 -17.66 10.25 11.99
C VAL A 501 -17.67 11.43 10.99
N GLY A 502 -18.78 11.71 10.33
CA GLY A 502 -18.93 12.87 9.43
C GLY A 502 -18.41 12.68 7.99
N LEU A 503 -18.13 11.44 7.57
CA LEU A 503 -17.65 11.15 6.22
C LEU A 503 -18.75 11.31 5.15
N VAL A 504 -20.02 11.00 5.48
CA VAL A 504 -21.14 11.19 4.55
C VAL A 504 -21.29 12.67 4.16
N GLU A 505 -21.19 13.56 5.14
CA GLU A 505 -21.21 15.00 4.97
C GLU A 505 -19.99 15.48 4.20
N THR A 506 -18.82 14.89 4.46
CA THR A 506 -17.57 15.22 3.75
C THR A 506 -17.66 14.87 2.27
N PHE A 507 -18.08 13.66 1.91
CA PHE A 507 -18.25 13.29 0.51
C PHE A 507 -19.33 14.14 -0.18
N THR A 508 -20.41 14.48 0.55
CA THR A 508 -21.46 15.38 0.04
C THR A 508 -20.88 16.77 -0.23
N TRP A 509 -20.05 17.29 0.67
CA TRP A 509 -19.37 18.57 0.50
C TRP A 509 -18.41 18.56 -0.71
N ILE A 510 -17.62 17.49 -0.90
CA ILE A 510 -16.73 17.34 -2.07
C ILE A 510 -17.56 17.40 -3.37
N MET A 511 -18.69 16.68 -3.40
CA MET A 511 -19.60 16.69 -4.55
C MET A 511 -20.17 18.10 -4.81
N ILE A 512 -20.62 18.81 -3.78
CA ILE A 512 -21.10 20.20 -3.91
C ILE A 512 -19.98 21.12 -4.44
N HIS A 513 -18.78 20.99 -3.90
CA HIS A 513 -17.62 21.80 -4.27
C HIS A 513 -17.31 21.65 -5.76
N TYR A 514 -17.18 20.42 -6.25
CA TYR A 514 -16.85 20.19 -7.66
C TYR A 514 -18.02 20.45 -8.62
N VAL A 515 -19.27 20.27 -8.22
CA VAL A 515 -20.42 20.70 -9.06
C VAL A 515 -20.45 22.23 -9.19
N THR A 516 -20.10 22.94 -8.13
CA THR A 516 -19.99 24.41 -8.17
C THR A 516 -18.85 24.83 -9.10
N LEU A 517 -17.69 24.19 -8.98
CA LEU A 517 -16.54 24.46 -9.84
C LEU A 517 -16.81 24.12 -11.31
N LEU A 518 -17.52 23.02 -11.58
CA LEU A 518 -17.88 22.57 -12.94
C LEU A 518 -18.79 23.58 -13.66
N LYS A 519 -19.57 24.39 -12.93
CA LYS A 519 -20.39 25.46 -13.51
C LYS A 519 -19.55 26.64 -14.00
N GLU A 520 -18.38 26.83 -13.41
CA GLU A 520 -17.49 27.97 -13.69
C GLU A 520 -16.36 27.60 -14.66
N GLN A 521 -15.88 26.35 -14.60
CA GLN A 521 -14.77 25.86 -15.40
C GLN A 521 -14.85 24.34 -15.65
N THR A 522 -14.07 23.87 -16.62
CA THR A 522 -13.84 22.43 -16.80
C THR A 522 -12.95 21.88 -15.69
N LEU A 523 -13.30 20.72 -15.15
CA LEU A 523 -12.48 20.03 -14.14
C LEU A 523 -11.24 19.38 -14.77
N SER A 524 -10.15 19.31 -14.02
CA SER A 524 -9.02 18.45 -14.40
C SER A 524 -9.36 16.97 -14.20
N ASP A 525 -8.60 16.07 -14.84
CA ASP A 525 -8.80 14.62 -14.71
C ASP A 525 -8.76 14.15 -13.25
N GLU A 526 -7.84 14.69 -12.44
CA GLU A 526 -7.73 14.39 -11.01
C GLU A 526 -8.97 14.88 -10.22
N GLN A 527 -9.45 16.10 -10.51
CA GLN A 527 -10.65 16.66 -9.87
C GLN A 527 -11.89 15.84 -10.20
N ALA A 528 -12.07 15.51 -11.49
CA ALA A 528 -13.17 14.67 -11.96
C ALA A 528 -13.14 13.28 -11.29
N ARG A 529 -11.94 12.69 -11.12
CA ARG A 529 -11.77 11.40 -10.45
C ARG A 529 -12.15 11.43 -8.97
N ILE A 530 -11.74 12.47 -8.24
CA ILE A 530 -12.12 12.66 -6.82
C ILE A 530 -13.62 12.85 -6.68
N ALA A 531 -14.22 13.65 -7.56
CA ALA A 531 -15.64 13.91 -7.57
C ALA A 531 -16.46 12.62 -7.84
N LEU A 532 -16.04 11.86 -8.85
CA LEU A 532 -16.61 10.55 -9.20
C LEU A 532 -16.53 9.57 -8.02
N LEU A 533 -15.33 9.33 -7.48
CA LEU A 533 -15.12 8.42 -6.35
C LEU A 533 -15.95 8.81 -5.12
N SER A 534 -16.02 10.11 -4.82
CA SER A 534 -16.84 10.60 -3.70
C SER A 534 -18.33 10.30 -3.90
N THR A 535 -18.84 10.48 -5.12
CA THR A 535 -20.23 10.15 -5.47
C THR A 535 -20.50 8.65 -5.42
N ASP A 536 -19.56 7.81 -5.87
CA ASP A 536 -19.69 6.34 -5.79
C ASP A 536 -19.71 5.85 -4.33
N ILE A 537 -18.85 6.40 -3.48
CA ILE A 537 -18.82 6.08 -2.05
C ILE A 537 -20.13 6.53 -1.38
N LEU A 538 -20.70 7.69 -1.76
CA LEU A 538 -22.02 8.12 -1.29
C LEU A 538 -23.13 7.16 -1.71
N ALA A 539 -23.16 6.76 -2.98
CA ALA A 539 -24.15 5.81 -3.48
C ALA A 539 -24.07 4.48 -2.72
N LEU A 540 -22.85 3.99 -2.45
CA LEU A 540 -22.62 2.78 -1.65
C LEU A 540 -23.03 2.96 -0.17
N SER A 541 -22.72 4.12 0.42
CA SER A 541 -23.04 4.48 1.81
C SER A 541 -24.55 4.52 2.04
N ILE A 542 -25.31 4.97 1.04
CA ILE A 542 -26.77 5.12 1.09
C ILE A 542 -27.49 3.81 0.74
N SER A 543 -26.89 2.98 -0.10
CA SER A 543 -27.47 1.68 -0.47
C SER A 543 -27.82 0.85 0.77
N GLY A 544 -29.10 0.52 0.94
CA GLY A 544 -29.63 -0.20 2.10
C GLY A 544 -29.59 0.55 3.45
N ASN A 545 -29.24 1.84 3.51
CA ASN A 545 -29.16 2.62 4.75
C ASN A 545 -29.97 3.94 4.68
N ASN A 546 -31.15 3.94 5.31
CA ASN A 546 -32.08 5.08 5.32
C ASN A 546 -31.59 6.29 6.14
N ASN A 547 -30.76 6.08 7.15
CA ASN A 547 -30.23 7.19 7.95
C ASN A 547 -29.21 7.99 7.12
N ASN A 548 -28.36 7.29 6.38
CA ASN A 548 -27.40 7.93 5.46
C ASN A 548 -28.13 8.67 4.33
N SER A 549 -29.21 8.10 3.80
CA SER A 549 -30.04 8.76 2.78
C SER A 549 -30.67 10.06 3.28
N ARG A 550 -31.06 10.10 4.57
CA ARG A 550 -31.59 11.30 5.21
C ARG A 550 -30.52 12.39 5.36
N VAL A 551 -29.36 12.05 5.92
CA VAL A 551 -28.23 12.99 6.11
C VAL A 551 -27.78 13.58 4.78
N PHE A 552 -27.67 12.75 3.74
CA PHE A 552 -27.34 13.22 2.40
C PHE A 552 -28.36 14.24 1.88
N ARG A 553 -29.67 13.97 1.99
CA ARG A 553 -30.71 14.89 1.50
C ARG A 553 -30.72 16.21 2.27
N GLU A 554 -30.52 16.17 3.57
CA GLU A 554 -30.44 17.37 4.42
C GLU A 554 -29.22 18.23 4.06
N SER A 555 -28.11 17.61 3.64
CA SER A 555 -26.86 18.30 3.31
C SER A 555 -26.79 18.79 1.85
N ALA A 556 -27.25 17.98 0.89
CA ALA A 556 -27.14 18.25 -0.55
C ALA A 556 -28.25 19.17 -1.08
N GLY A 557 -29.44 19.12 -0.47
CA GLY A 557 -30.66 19.67 -1.06
C GLY A 557 -31.10 18.94 -2.33
N SER A 558 -32.15 19.44 -2.98
CA SER A 558 -32.75 18.78 -4.16
C SER A 558 -32.13 19.18 -5.50
N LYS A 559 -31.52 20.37 -5.58
CA LYS A 559 -31.00 20.92 -6.83
C LYS A 559 -29.65 20.33 -7.28
N LEU A 560 -28.82 19.88 -6.34
CA LEU A 560 -27.44 19.47 -6.61
C LEU A 560 -27.33 18.37 -7.68
N LEU A 561 -28.12 17.30 -7.54
CA LEU A 561 -28.08 16.16 -8.47
C LEU A 561 -28.66 16.51 -9.85
N VAL A 562 -29.64 17.41 -9.90
CA VAL A 562 -30.21 17.93 -11.15
C VAL A 562 -29.14 18.68 -11.93
N ASP A 563 -28.47 19.62 -11.26
CA ASP A 563 -27.42 20.42 -11.88
C ASP A 563 -26.30 19.51 -12.41
N LEU A 564 -25.86 18.51 -11.62
CA LEU A 564 -24.84 17.56 -12.05
C LEU A 564 -25.26 16.75 -13.28
N ILE A 565 -26.50 16.25 -13.31
CA ILE A 565 -27.01 15.44 -14.44
C ILE A 565 -27.08 16.26 -15.73
N CYS A 566 -27.46 17.53 -15.64
CA CYS A 566 -27.56 18.43 -16.78
C CYS A 566 -26.18 18.86 -17.30
N ILE A 567 -25.20 19.09 -16.42
CA ILE A 567 -23.91 19.66 -16.79
C ILE A 567 -22.90 18.58 -17.22
N ASP A 568 -22.70 17.53 -16.42
CA ASP A 568 -21.71 16.48 -16.70
C ASP A 568 -22.23 15.53 -17.76
N ASN A 569 -21.37 15.08 -18.68
CA ASN A 569 -21.69 14.16 -19.77
C ASN A 569 -20.94 12.82 -19.77
N GLY A 570 -20.26 12.47 -18.69
CA GLY A 570 -19.45 11.25 -18.58
C GLY A 570 -19.90 10.27 -17.49
N GLU A 571 -18.92 9.63 -16.87
CA GLU A 571 -19.12 8.63 -15.82
C GLU A 571 -19.72 9.23 -14.55
N TRP A 572 -19.45 10.50 -14.26
CA TRP A 572 -19.94 11.14 -13.04
C TRP A 572 -21.47 11.32 -13.05
N ARG A 573 -22.07 11.61 -14.21
CA ARG A 573 -23.52 11.55 -14.41
C ARG A 573 -24.07 10.15 -14.12
N ALA A 574 -23.39 9.09 -14.55
CA ALA A 574 -23.85 7.73 -14.30
C ALA A 574 -23.88 7.42 -12.79
N SER A 575 -22.85 7.82 -12.05
CA SER A 575 -22.81 7.70 -10.59
C SER A 575 -23.88 8.55 -9.89
N ALA A 576 -24.15 9.77 -10.39
CA ALA A 576 -25.24 10.61 -9.89
C ALA A 576 -26.62 9.96 -10.09
N LEU A 577 -26.87 9.35 -11.26
CA LEU A 577 -28.10 8.61 -11.54
C LEU A 577 -28.22 7.35 -10.66
N GLN A 578 -27.11 6.67 -10.39
CA GLN A 578 -27.08 5.53 -9.47
C GLN A 578 -27.42 5.97 -8.04
N LEU A 579 -26.93 7.13 -7.60
CA LEU A 579 -27.28 7.74 -6.33
C LEU A 579 -28.77 8.10 -6.26
N ILE A 580 -29.34 8.72 -7.31
CA ILE A 580 -30.80 8.97 -7.40
C ILE A 580 -31.57 7.65 -7.32
N LYS A 581 -31.12 6.60 -8.01
CA LYS A 581 -31.74 5.27 -7.94
C LYS A 581 -31.88 4.80 -6.48
N GLN A 582 -30.83 4.94 -5.67
CA GLN A 582 -30.89 4.60 -4.24
C GLN A 582 -31.90 5.47 -3.48
N LEU A 583 -31.96 6.77 -3.76
CA LEU A 583 -32.91 7.69 -3.11
C LEU A 583 -34.37 7.42 -3.48
N LEU A 584 -34.65 7.00 -4.71
CA LEU A 584 -36.00 6.65 -5.16
C LEU A 584 -36.46 5.32 -4.55
N ILE A 585 -35.60 4.30 -4.58
CA ILE A 585 -35.93 2.96 -4.11
C ILE A 585 -36.06 2.92 -2.58
N LEU A 586 -35.15 3.55 -1.84
CA LEU A 586 -35.09 3.45 -0.38
C LEU A 586 -35.82 4.59 0.32
N ALA A 587 -35.51 5.83 -0.05
CA ALA A 587 -36.04 7.02 0.63
C ALA A 587 -37.37 7.50 0.05
N HIS A 588 -37.84 6.90 -1.04
CA HIS A 588 -39.09 7.24 -1.73
C HIS A 588 -39.21 8.75 -1.99
N SER A 589 -38.12 9.37 -2.46
CA SER A 589 -38.02 10.81 -2.63
C SER A 589 -38.84 11.31 -3.83
N GLU A 590 -40.08 11.76 -3.59
CA GLU A 590 -40.94 12.34 -4.65
C GLU A 590 -40.33 13.61 -5.25
N GLU A 591 -39.61 14.38 -4.43
CA GLU A 591 -38.91 15.59 -4.86
C GLU A 591 -37.84 15.29 -5.92
N GLN A 592 -37.03 14.26 -5.71
CA GLN A 592 -36.00 13.85 -6.68
C GLN A 592 -36.61 13.26 -7.95
N LEU A 593 -37.73 12.53 -7.82
CA LEU A 593 -38.45 12.02 -8.98
C LEU A 593 -39.04 13.16 -9.81
N ALA A 594 -39.69 14.13 -9.17
CA ALA A 594 -40.23 15.32 -9.82
C ALA A 594 -39.12 16.13 -10.50
N ALA A 595 -37.96 16.25 -9.86
CA ALA A 595 -36.80 16.93 -10.42
C ALA A 595 -36.29 16.26 -11.71
N LEU A 596 -36.22 14.92 -11.77
CA LEU A 596 -35.92 14.21 -13.02
C LEU A 596 -36.97 14.45 -14.11
N LEU A 597 -38.25 14.48 -13.76
CA LEU A 597 -39.32 14.78 -14.71
C LEU A 597 -39.22 16.22 -15.25
N MET A 598 -38.78 17.17 -14.43
CA MET A 598 -38.51 18.55 -14.88
C MET A 598 -37.41 18.61 -15.95
N ILE A 599 -36.33 17.83 -15.78
CA ILE A 599 -35.27 17.74 -16.80
C ILE A 599 -35.83 17.13 -18.10
N LEU A 600 -36.66 16.10 -18.00
CA LEU A 600 -37.29 15.49 -19.17
C LEU A 600 -38.21 16.47 -19.92
N HIS A 601 -38.93 17.33 -19.19
CA HIS A 601 -39.80 18.37 -19.75
C HIS A 601 -39.07 19.56 -20.36
N ALA A 602 -37.75 19.67 -20.19
CA ALA A 602 -36.98 20.77 -20.77
C ALA A 602 -37.13 20.81 -22.32
N PRO A 603 -36.98 21.97 -22.98
CA PRO A 603 -37.29 22.15 -24.39
C PRO A 603 -36.67 21.10 -25.33
N PRO A 604 -37.28 20.80 -26.49
CA PRO A 604 -36.83 19.76 -27.41
C PRO A 604 -35.44 19.97 -28.04
N ASN A 605 -34.82 21.14 -27.84
CA ASN A 605 -33.46 21.43 -28.29
C ASN A 605 -32.38 20.97 -27.29
N ASP A 606 -32.77 20.50 -26.10
CA ASP A 606 -31.88 19.82 -25.17
C ASP A 606 -31.60 18.37 -25.63
N SER A 607 -30.39 17.87 -25.37
CA SER A 607 -29.87 16.62 -25.92
C SER A 607 -30.81 15.42 -25.71
N LEU A 608 -31.34 14.87 -26.82
CA LEU A 608 -32.14 13.64 -26.85
C LEU A 608 -31.46 12.49 -26.09
N GLU A 609 -30.12 12.47 -26.12
CA GLU A 609 -29.27 11.56 -25.38
C GLU A 609 -29.50 11.64 -23.86
N LEU A 610 -29.49 12.84 -23.26
CA LEU A 610 -29.72 13.02 -21.84
C LEU A 610 -31.10 12.51 -21.43
N LYS A 611 -32.14 12.87 -22.20
CA LYS A 611 -33.51 12.40 -21.95
C LYS A 611 -33.60 10.88 -22.05
N SER A 612 -32.92 10.28 -23.02
CA SER A 612 -32.85 8.82 -23.18
C SER A 612 -32.16 8.14 -21.98
N VAL A 613 -31.05 8.70 -21.50
CA VAL A 613 -30.32 8.18 -20.33
C VAL A 613 -31.18 8.27 -19.06
N ILE A 614 -31.86 9.40 -18.83
CA ILE A 614 -32.77 9.57 -17.69
C ILE A 614 -33.93 8.58 -17.76
N LEU A 615 -34.57 8.41 -18.92
CA LEU A 615 -35.65 7.44 -19.09
C LEU A 615 -35.18 5.99 -18.88
N LYS A 616 -33.99 5.63 -19.36
CA LYS A 616 -33.38 4.30 -19.12
C LYS A 616 -33.13 4.08 -17.62
N SER A 617 -32.67 5.10 -16.88
CA SER A 617 -32.51 5.05 -15.43
C SER A 617 -33.85 4.93 -14.69
N LEU A 618 -34.86 5.72 -15.08
CA LEU A 618 -36.22 5.64 -14.54
C LEU A 618 -36.85 4.26 -14.77
N LEU A 619 -36.65 3.68 -15.96
CA LEU A 619 -37.12 2.35 -16.28
C LEU A 619 -36.55 1.30 -15.30
N CYS A 620 -35.28 1.42 -14.92
CA CYS A 620 -34.64 0.52 -13.96
C CYS A 620 -35.32 0.59 -12.58
N VAL A 621 -35.55 1.78 -12.04
CA VAL A 621 -36.19 1.93 -10.72
C VAL A 621 -37.67 1.55 -10.71
N LEU A 622 -38.39 1.79 -11.80
CA LEU A 622 -39.81 1.41 -11.95
C LEU A 622 -39.99 -0.11 -12.01
N ARG A 623 -39.00 -0.83 -12.56
CA ARG A 623 -38.98 -2.30 -12.52
C ARG A 623 -38.79 -2.81 -11.10
N GLU A 624 -37.86 -2.23 -10.35
CA GLU A 624 -37.46 -2.72 -9.04
C GLU A 624 -38.46 -2.38 -7.92
N SER A 625 -39.21 -1.28 -8.01
CA SER A 625 -40.04 -0.79 -6.89
C SER A 625 -41.46 -0.37 -7.29
N HIS A 626 -42.45 -1.06 -6.73
CA HIS A 626 -43.87 -0.68 -6.87
C HIS A 626 -44.16 0.70 -6.27
N LYS A 627 -43.49 1.06 -5.17
CA LYS A 627 -43.63 2.39 -4.56
C LYS A 627 -43.20 3.50 -5.52
N VAL A 628 -42.12 3.28 -6.27
CA VAL A 628 -41.68 4.23 -7.31
C VAL A 628 -42.71 4.33 -8.43
N ARG A 629 -43.38 3.24 -8.83
CA ARG A 629 -44.50 3.30 -9.79
C ARG A 629 -45.66 4.15 -9.28
N VAL A 630 -46.01 4.03 -8.00
CA VAL A 630 -47.06 4.86 -7.38
C VAL A 630 -46.63 6.33 -7.33
N MET A 631 -45.39 6.62 -6.94
CA MET A 631 -44.85 7.98 -6.93
C MET A 631 -44.84 8.58 -8.34
N PHE A 632 -44.42 7.81 -9.36
CA PHE A 632 -44.37 8.24 -10.76
C PHE A 632 -45.73 8.73 -11.25
N ARG A 633 -46.82 8.05 -10.87
CA ARG A 633 -48.18 8.55 -11.12
C ARG A 633 -48.43 9.88 -10.41
N ARG A 634 -48.14 9.95 -9.10
CA ARG A 634 -48.46 11.11 -8.25
C ARG A 634 -47.74 12.38 -8.69
N VAL A 635 -46.49 12.27 -9.15
CA VAL A 635 -45.68 13.41 -9.59
C VAL A 635 -45.88 13.77 -11.08
N GLY A 636 -46.89 13.19 -11.76
CA GLY A 636 -47.23 13.54 -13.14
C GLY A 636 -46.38 12.85 -14.21
N GLY A 637 -45.73 11.73 -13.89
CA GLY A 637 -44.86 10.99 -14.83
C GLY A 637 -45.54 10.61 -16.15
N TYR A 638 -46.83 10.24 -16.13
CA TYR A 638 -47.58 9.95 -17.36
C TYR A 638 -47.77 11.17 -18.25
N LEU A 639 -48.06 12.33 -17.68
CA LEU A 639 -48.18 13.58 -18.44
C LEU A 639 -46.83 13.97 -19.04
N CYS A 640 -45.74 13.70 -18.32
CA CYS A 640 -44.38 13.84 -18.83
C CYS A 640 -44.15 12.97 -20.07
N LEU A 641 -44.50 11.68 -20.03
CA LEU A 641 -44.34 10.80 -21.19
C LEU A 641 -45.15 11.25 -22.41
N ILE A 642 -46.39 11.72 -22.22
CA ILE A 642 -47.21 12.27 -23.32
C ILE A 642 -46.56 13.54 -23.89
N SER A 643 -46.09 14.44 -23.04
CA SER A 643 -45.38 15.66 -23.45
C SER A 643 -44.10 15.34 -24.23
N LEU A 644 -43.36 14.29 -23.84
CA LEU A 644 -42.19 13.84 -24.57
C LEU A 644 -42.54 13.29 -25.96
N LEU A 645 -43.63 12.54 -26.10
CA LEU A 645 -44.10 12.08 -27.41
C LEU A 645 -44.54 13.25 -28.31
N LEU A 646 -45.23 14.25 -27.73
CA LEU A 646 -45.56 15.49 -28.44
C LEU A 646 -44.31 16.28 -28.85
N SER A 647 -43.20 16.19 -28.11
CA SER A 647 -41.95 16.85 -28.50
C SER A 647 -41.27 16.26 -29.76
N VAL A 648 -41.79 15.14 -30.25
CA VAL A 648 -41.42 14.50 -31.53
C VAL A 648 -42.33 14.99 -32.68
N GLU A 649 -43.22 15.96 -32.43
CA GLU A 649 -44.15 16.49 -33.42
C GLU A 649 -43.45 16.89 -34.72
N ALA A 650 -43.98 16.37 -35.83
CA ALA A 650 -43.49 16.52 -37.20
C ALA A 650 -42.02 16.09 -37.46
N LYS A 651 -41.32 15.47 -36.50
CA LYS A 651 -39.91 15.07 -36.65
C LYS A 651 -39.71 13.75 -37.39
N LEU A 652 -40.75 12.93 -37.51
CA LEU A 652 -40.76 11.73 -38.35
C LEU A 652 -41.37 11.99 -39.74
N HIS A 653 -41.75 13.25 -40.00
CA HIS A 653 -42.22 13.70 -41.31
C HIS A 653 -41.01 13.91 -42.23
N GLU A 654 -41.07 13.40 -43.47
CA GLU A 654 -40.03 13.59 -44.50
C GLU A 654 -39.73 15.09 -44.75
N PRO A 655 -38.51 15.62 -44.51
CA PRO A 655 -38.08 16.88 -45.07
C PRO A 655 -37.53 16.64 -46.49
N LEU A 656 -37.93 17.49 -47.44
CA LEU A 656 -37.52 17.59 -48.85
C LEU A 656 -35.99 17.65 -49.15
N GLN A 657 -35.11 17.34 -48.20
CA GLN A 657 -33.65 17.52 -48.30
C GLN A 657 -32.84 16.23 -48.40
N TRP A 658 -33.44 15.04 -48.35
CA TRP A 658 -32.68 13.77 -48.43
C TRP A 658 -32.04 13.47 -49.80
N HIS A 659 -32.29 14.31 -50.82
CA HIS A 659 -31.73 14.16 -52.17
C HIS A 659 -30.93 15.37 -52.70
N GLN A 660 -30.63 16.39 -51.89
CA GLN A 660 -29.86 17.56 -52.34
C GLN A 660 -28.50 17.70 -51.66
N ASP A 661 -27.63 16.70 -51.84
CA ASP A 661 -26.19 16.90 -51.77
C ASP A 661 -25.50 16.14 -52.92
N LYS A 662 -25.55 16.73 -54.11
CA LYS A 662 -24.54 16.44 -55.15
C LYS A 662 -23.47 17.53 -55.08
N PRO A 663 -22.17 17.20 -55.01
CA PRO A 663 -21.12 18.19 -55.12
C PRO A 663 -21.17 18.79 -56.53
N LYS A 664 -21.46 20.09 -56.63
CA LYS A 664 -21.28 20.83 -57.88
C LYS A 664 -19.79 21.00 -58.14
N THR A 665 -19.29 20.28 -59.12
CA THR A 665 -18.06 20.58 -59.84
C THR A 665 -18.19 21.99 -60.44
N GLN A 666 -17.36 22.95 -60.01
CA GLN A 666 -17.17 24.20 -60.73
C GLN A 666 -15.69 24.59 -60.75
N SER A 667 -15.09 24.36 -61.93
CA SER A 667 -13.90 25.05 -62.42
C SER A 667 -14.31 26.39 -63.04
N GLN A 668 -13.52 27.44 -62.78
CA GLN A 668 -13.46 28.76 -63.45
C GLN A 668 -14.65 29.69 -63.14
N GLN A 669 -14.50 30.99 -62.84
CA GLN A 669 -13.45 31.97 -63.08
C GLN A 669 -13.62 33.20 -62.14
N ALA A 670 -12.53 33.95 -61.97
CA ALA A 670 -12.35 35.11 -61.10
C ALA A 670 -13.25 36.34 -61.39
N LEU A 671 -13.47 37.21 -60.40
CA LEU A 671 -13.01 38.62 -60.38
C LEU A 671 -13.53 39.40 -59.14
N ALA A 672 -12.57 40.03 -58.45
CA ALA A 672 -12.56 41.42 -57.98
C ALA A 672 -13.76 42.03 -57.19
N THR A 673 -13.45 42.37 -55.93
CA THR A 673 -13.64 43.68 -55.25
C THR A 673 -14.97 44.43 -55.40
N SER A 674 -15.61 44.74 -54.27
CA SER A 674 -15.80 46.12 -53.75
C SER A 674 -17.02 46.23 -52.81
N SER A 675 -16.78 46.78 -51.61
CA SER A 675 -17.57 47.77 -50.85
C SER A 675 -19.11 47.72 -50.89
N SER A 676 -19.87 47.84 -49.80
CA SER A 676 -19.80 48.87 -48.76
C SER A 676 -20.95 48.69 -47.76
N GLU A 677 -20.66 49.06 -46.51
CA GLU A 677 -21.49 49.85 -45.58
C GLU A 677 -22.95 49.47 -45.30
N SER A 678 -23.22 49.24 -44.00
CA SER A 678 -24.24 50.02 -43.29
C SER A 678 -24.00 49.94 -41.77
N GLN A 679 -23.62 51.07 -41.18
CA GLN A 679 -23.96 51.43 -39.81
C GLN A 679 -24.88 52.67 -39.88
N PRO A 680 -25.66 52.92 -38.83
CA PRO A 680 -25.83 54.31 -38.40
C PRO A 680 -25.48 54.48 -36.91
N GLN A 681 -24.65 55.48 -36.66
CA GLN A 681 -24.88 56.67 -35.82
C GLN A 681 -24.51 56.47 -34.34
N VAL A 682 -23.36 56.98 -33.89
CA VAL A 682 -22.95 58.39 -33.62
C VAL A 682 -23.52 58.89 -32.30
N ASP A 683 -22.63 59.05 -31.31
CA ASP A 683 -22.35 60.31 -30.61
C ASP A 683 -21.06 60.11 -29.80
N GLU A 684 -19.93 60.68 -30.27
CA GLU A 684 -19.31 61.90 -29.75
C GLU A 684 -18.99 61.88 -28.25
N SER A 685 -17.69 61.75 -27.89
CA SER A 685 -16.87 62.93 -27.54
C SER A 685 -15.47 62.58 -26.96
N ILE A 686 -14.46 63.04 -27.71
CA ILE A 686 -13.33 63.90 -27.30
C ILE A 686 -12.17 63.37 -26.40
N SER A 687 -10.98 63.50 -27.03
CA SER A 687 -9.62 63.79 -26.51
C SER A 687 -8.79 62.63 -25.94
N ALA A 688 -7.73 62.20 -26.64
CA ALA A 688 -6.34 62.74 -26.62
C ALA A 688 -5.54 62.18 -25.41
N VAL A 689 -4.29 61.76 -25.46
CA VAL A 689 -3.17 61.85 -26.42
C VAL A 689 -2.03 60.97 -25.84
N ALA A 690 -1.10 60.56 -26.71
CA ALA A 690 0.29 60.14 -26.42
C ALA A 690 0.51 58.81 -25.66
N ASN A 691 1.55 58.02 -25.90
CA ASN A 691 2.69 58.00 -26.84
C ASN A 691 3.14 56.53 -26.84
N ALA A 692 3.29 55.87 -28.00
CA ALA A 692 4.55 55.76 -28.73
C ALA A 692 5.74 55.35 -27.86
N SER A 693 6.26 54.15 -28.15
CA SER A 693 7.69 53.82 -28.38
C SER A 693 8.01 52.39 -27.88
N VAL A 694 8.85 51.56 -28.50
CA VAL A 694 9.67 51.64 -29.72
C VAL A 694 10.27 50.23 -29.90
N THR A 695 10.25 49.75 -31.15
CA THR A 695 11.24 48.89 -31.87
C THR A 695 11.72 47.57 -31.26
N SER A 696 11.49 46.44 -31.95
CA SER A 696 12.34 45.88 -33.04
C SER A 696 13.55 45.11 -32.50
N ASP A 697 13.68 43.84 -32.90
CA ASP A 697 14.78 43.50 -33.80
C ASP A 697 14.57 42.18 -34.55
N GLN A 698 14.89 42.24 -35.84
CA GLN A 698 14.88 41.18 -36.82
C GLN A 698 16.23 40.43 -36.85
N LYS A 699 16.22 39.17 -37.28
CA LYS A 699 16.94 38.64 -38.49
C LYS A 699 16.79 37.11 -38.52
N LEU A 700 16.22 36.50 -39.58
CA LEU A 700 16.87 36.09 -40.86
C LEU A 700 18.10 35.17 -40.61
N PHE A 701 18.27 33.99 -41.21
CA PHE A 701 17.94 33.58 -42.58
C PHE A 701 18.16 32.05 -42.81
N LYS A 702 17.28 31.45 -43.63
CA LYS A 702 17.52 30.58 -44.82
C LYS A 702 18.01 29.10 -44.73
N GLN A 703 17.19 28.27 -45.41
CA GLN A 703 17.51 27.24 -46.45
C GLN A 703 18.29 25.97 -46.01
N GLN A 704 18.09 24.75 -46.53
CA GLN A 704 17.39 24.22 -47.71
C GLN A 704 17.27 22.68 -47.56
N GLN A 705 16.24 22.09 -48.19
CA GLN A 705 16.01 20.65 -48.47
C GLN A 705 17.17 19.96 -49.24
N PRO A 706 17.33 18.60 -49.25
CA PRO A 706 16.57 17.74 -50.18
C PRO A 706 16.33 16.23 -49.83
N THR A 707 15.22 15.71 -50.38
CA THR A 707 14.93 14.39 -51.02
C THR A 707 15.57 13.04 -50.58
N ALA A 708 14.68 12.12 -50.19
CA ALA A 708 14.33 10.81 -50.78
C ALA A 708 15.28 9.58 -50.84
N ALA A 709 14.63 8.44 -50.50
CA ALA A 709 14.80 7.03 -50.94
C ALA A 709 15.85 6.12 -50.25
N THR A 710 15.39 5.03 -49.61
CA THR A 710 15.30 3.67 -50.18
C THR A 710 14.65 2.68 -49.21
N ASN A 711 13.90 1.71 -49.78
CA ASN A 711 13.37 0.51 -49.12
C ASN A 711 14.50 -0.49 -48.78
N ASP A 712 14.33 -1.31 -47.74
CA ASP A 712 14.00 -2.75 -47.86
C ASP A 712 14.26 -3.54 -46.56
N ASN A 713 13.26 -4.35 -46.22
CA ASN A 713 13.28 -5.72 -45.67
C ASN A 713 13.77 -6.08 -44.25
N GLU A 714 12.83 -6.78 -43.57
CA GLU A 714 12.97 -8.02 -42.77
C GLU A 714 13.83 -7.96 -41.50
N SER A 715 13.51 -8.54 -40.34
CA SER A 715 12.72 -9.71 -39.95
C SER A 715 12.69 -9.71 -38.39
N THR A 716 11.53 -9.82 -37.72
CA THR A 716 10.90 -11.06 -37.19
C THR A 716 11.24 -11.37 -35.70
N ILE A 717 10.21 -11.93 -35.04
CA ILE A 717 10.19 -12.91 -33.92
C ILE A 717 10.12 -12.38 -32.47
N ARG A 718 8.96 -12.62 -31.84
CA ARG A 718 8.69 -13.43 -30.61
C ARG A 718 7.49 -12.83 -29.87
N SER A 719 6.49 -13.57 -29.40
CA SER A 719 6.27 -15.01 -29.31
C SER A 719 4.83 -15.29 -28.87
N ASP A 720 4.31 -16.37 -29.41
CA ASP A 720 3.04 -17.04 -29.16
C ASP A 720 2.80 -17.56 -27.74
N ASN A 721 1.50 -17.59 -27.41
CA ASN A 721 0.67 -18.69 -26.88
C ASN A 721 1.31 -19.91 -26.21
N ILE A 722 0.56 -20.49 -25.24
CA ILE A 722 0.22 -21.93 -25.03
C ILE A 722 -0.28 -22.08 -23.56
N LYS A 723 -1.23 -22.94 -23.13
CA LYS A 723 -2.30 -23.84 -23.63
C LYS A 723 -2.95 -24.46 -22.37
N GLY A 724 -4.15 -25.04 -22.53
CA GLY A 724 -4.64 -26.21 -21.77
C GLY A 724 -6.16 -26.33 -21.86
N LYS A 725 -6.74 -27.12 -22.78
CA LYS A 725 -7.11 -28.57 -22.68
C LYS A 725 -8.28 -28.80 -21.69
N GLU A 726 -9.30 -29.66 -21.87
CA GLU A 726 -9.71 -30.78 -22.76
C GLU A 726 -11.13 -31.18 -22.25
N ASN A 727 -12.14 -31.63 -23.01
CA ASN A 727 -12.41 -32.98 -23.57
C ASN A 727 -13.83 -32.95 -24.23
N ILE A 728 -14.08 -33.37 -25.48
CA ILE A 728 -14.26 -34.72 -26.07
C ILE A 728 -15.59 -35.44 -25.72
N TYR A 729 -16.46 -35.64 -26.73
CA TYR A 729 -17.00 -36.90 -27.30
C TYR A 729 -18.12 -36.53 -28.31
N GLU A 730 -17.89 -36.57 -29.63
CA GLU A 730 -18.16 -37.71 -30.57
C GLU A 730 -19.56 -38.30 -30.38
N ARG A 731 -20.50 -38.28 -31.36
CA ARG A 731 -20.60 -39.08 -32.62
C ARG A 731 -22.10 -38.97 -33.04
N ASN A 732 -22.59 -39.16 -34.27
CA ASN A 732 -22.07 -39.47 -35.59
C ASN A 732 -23.29 -39.51 -36.55
N ASP A 733 -23.00 -39.53 -37.86
CA ASP A 733 -23.77 -40.18 -38.95
C ASP A 733 -25.09 -39.51 -39.40
N ASN A 734 -25.46 -39.45 -40.68
CA ASN A 734 -24.89 -39.74 -42.01
C ASN A 734 -26.01 -39.28 -42.99
N ILE A 735 -25.71 -38.49 -44.02
CA ILE A 735 -25.44 -38.89 -45.42
C ILE A 735 -26.72 -39.10 -46.28
N ASP A 736 -26.54 -38.75 -47.55
CA ASP A 736 -27.35 -38.92 -48.78
C ASP A 736 -28.28 -37.75 -49.15
N ASP A 737 -27.88 -36.88 -50.09
CA ASP A 737 -27.72 -37.08 -51.56
C ASP A 737 -29.07 -37.01 -52.29
N ASP A 738 -29.25 -35.97 -53.12
CA ASP A 738 -29.17 -36.07 -54.59
C ASP A 738 -29.84 -34.87 -55.28
N ASP A 739 -29.14 -34.37 -56.32
CA ASP A 739 -29.61 -33.86 -57.62
C ASP A 739 -30.68 -32.73 -57.66
N ASN A 740 -30.63 -31.72 -58.54
CA ASN A 740 -30.15 -31.70 -59.92
C ASN A 740 -30.14 -30.25 -60.46
N ASP A 741 -29.22 -30.00 -61.39
CA ASP A 741 -29.34 -29.21 -62.63
C ASP A 741 -29.81 -27.73 -62.68
N ASN A 742 -28.83 -26.90 -63.08
CA ASN A 742 -28.78 -26.04 -64.28
C ASN A 742 -29.68 -24.79 -64.49
N ASN A 743 -28.97 -23.68 -64.78
CA ASN A 743 -29.26 -22.56 -65.69
C ASN A 743 -30.49 -21.65 -65.41
N ASN A 744 -30.22 -20.38 -65.06
CA ASN A 744 -30.28 -19.30 -66.07
C ASN A 744 -29.87 -17.92 -65.53
N ASN A 745 -29.19 -17.18 -66.41
CA ASN A 745 -28.88 -15.75 -66.34
C ASN A 745 -30.07 -14.87 -65.97
N GLY A 746 -29.81 -13.78 -65.22
CA GLY A 746 -30.74 -12.66 -65.10
C GLY A 746 -30.28 -11.57 -64.14
N THR A 747 -29.61 -10.56 -64.69
CA THR A 747 -29.63 -9.14 -64.24
C THR A 747 -29.19 -8.83 -62.80
N SER A 748 -27.93 -8.39 -62.70
CA SER A 748 -27.47 -7.41 -61.74
C SER A 748 -28.23 -6.09 -61.92
N ASP A 749 -29.07 -5.72 -60.95
CA ASP A 749 -29.58 -4.36 -60.77
C ASP A 749 -29.51 -4.01 -59.27
N ASP A 750 -28.65 -3.04 -58.98
CA ASP A 750 -28.76 -1.98 -57.96
C ASP A 750 -29.13 -2.35 -56.51
N ASP A 751 -28.10 -2.63 -55.70
CA ASP A 751 -28.16 -2.61 -54.23
C ASP A 751 -27.86 -1.17 -53.72
N GLU A 752 -28.70 -0.20 -54.10
CA GLU A 752 -28.76 1.11 -53.44
C GLU A 752 -29.47 0.97 -52.09
N THR A 753 -28.72 0.58 -51.07
CA THR A 753 -29.18 0.51 -49.69
C THR A 753 -29.54 1.91 -49.17
N ASN A 754 -30.83 2.20 -49.20
CA ASN A 754 -31.45 3.46 -48.77
C ASN A 754 -31.43 3.56 -47.22
N LYS A 755 -30.25 3.81 -46.62
CA LYS A 755 -30.06 3.92 -45.16
C LYS A 755 -30.82 5.14 -44.61
N LEU A 756 -31.71 4.90 -43.65
CA LEU A 756 -32.41 5.94 -42.90
C LEU A 756 -31.41 6.88 -42.18
N PRO A 757 -31.71 8.19 -42.07
CA PRO A 757 -30.89 9.10 -41.27
C PRO A 757 -30.79 8.63 -39.80
N GLN A 758 -29.58 8.71 -39.23
CA GLN A 758 -29.30 8.28 -37.86
C GLN A 758 -30.20 8.98 -36.82
N ASP A 759 -30.57 10.23 -37.07
CA ASP A 759 -31.44 11.03 -36.20
C ASP A 759 -32.85 10.44 -36.07
N CYS A 760 -33.41 9.91 -37.18
CA CYS A 760 -34.72 9.28 -37.18
C CYS A 760 -34.71 7.95 -36.40
N LEU A 761 -33.62 7.19 -36.50
CA LEU A 761 -33.43 5.97 -35.71
C LEU A 761 -33.29 6.30 -34.21
N GLY A 762 -32.58 7.39 -33.88
CA GLY A 762 -32.49 7.91 -32.51
C GLY A 762 -33.85 8.30 -31.93
N LEU A 763 -34.70 8.98 -32.71
CA LEU A 763 -36.08 9.32 -32.31
C LEU A 763 -36.95 8.08 -32.08
N LEU A 764 -36.85 7.07 -32.95
CA LEU A 764 -37.55 5.80 -32.76
C LEU A 764 -37.08 5.08 -31.48
N GLU A 765 -35.78 5.05 -31.20
CA GLU A 765 -35.26 4.47 -29.95
C GLU A 765 -35.79 5.23 -28.74
N PHE A 766 -35.81 6.55 -28.79
CA PHE A 766 -36.36 7.39 -27.73
C PHE A 766 -37.84 7.08 -27.48
N MET A 767 -38.67 7.02 -28.54
CA MET A 767 -40.07 6.61 -28.43
C MET A 767 -40.22 5.19 -27.86
N HIS A 768 -39.40 4.24 -28.29
CA HIS A 768 -39.41 2.87 -27.76
C HIS A 768 -39.14 2.82 -26.26
N ILE A 769 -38.20 3.64 -25.76
CA ILE A 769 -37.93 3.75 -24.32
C ILE A 769 -39.15 4.35 -23.60
N ILE A 770 -39.81 5.36 -24.15
CA ILE A 770 -41.05 5.93 -23.59
C ILE A 770 -42.11 4.84 -23.44
N PHE A 771 -42.35 4.02 -24.47
CA PHE A 771 -43.29 2.91 -24.40
C PHE A 771 -42.92 1.86 -23.34
N LYS A 772 -41.62 1.56 -23.17
CA LYS A 772 -41.14 0.69 -22.09
C LYS A 772 -41.46 1.28 -20.71
N VAL A 773 -41.16 2.57 -20.48
CA VAL A 773 -41.45 3.25 -19.22
C VAL A 773 -42.95 3.29 -18.95
N LEU A 774 -43.75 3.62 -19.97
CA LEU A 774 -45.21 3.64 -19.91
C LEU A 774 -45.76 2.28 -19.49
N THR A 775 -45.34 1.20 -20.17
CA THR A 775 -45.79 -0.17 -19.88
C THR A 775 -45.39 -0.61 -18.48
N ILE A 776 -44.09 -0.52 -18.14
CA ILE A 776 -43.58 -0.99 -16.85
C ILE A 776 -44.18 -0.22 -15.67
N SER A 777 -44.43 1.08 -15.82
CA SER A 777 -45.03 1.89 -14.74
C SER A 777 -46.48 1.48 -14.41
N MET A 778 -47.22 0.90 -15.36
CA MET A 778 -48.58 0.39 -15.16
C MET A 778 -48.61 -1.11 -14.80
N ARG A 779 -47.53 -1.83 -15.09
CA ARG A 779 -47.44 -3.28 -14.91
C ARG A 779 -47.59 -3.68 -13.45
N TYR A 780 -48.46 -4.68 -13.22
CA TYR A 780 -48.84 -5.15 -11.87
C TYR A 780 -49.28 -4.03 -10.92
N GLU A 781 -49.73 -2.88 -11.47
CA GLU A 781 -50.23 -1.72 -10.73
C GLU A 781 -51.58 -1.27 -11.31
N PRO A 782 -52.69 -1.95 -10.97
CA PRO A 782 -54.01 -1.67 -11.53
C PRO A 782 -54.47 -0.22 -11.31
N SER A 783 -54.05 0.38 -10.19
CA SER A 783 -54.35 1.77 -9.85
C SER A 783 -53.69 2.77 -10.81
N ASN A 784 -52.52 2.42 -11.36
CA ASN A 784 -51.84 3.22 -12.36
C ASN A 784 -52.49 3.06 -13.73
N ALA A 785 -52.81 1.82 -14.14
CA ALA A 785 -53.54 1.56 -15.38
C ALA A 785 -54.91 2.26 -15.41
N LYS A 786 -55.65 2.23 -14.30
CA LYS A 786 -56.93 2.93 -14.15
C LYS A 786 -56.76 4.45 -14.22
N TYR A 787 -55.72 5.00 -13.58
CA TYR A 787 -55.42 6.42 -13.67
C TYR A 787 -55.10 6.83 -15.11
N PHE A 788 -54.30 6.04 -15.82
CA PHE A 788 -54.00 6.32 -17.22
C PHE A 788 -55.26 6.29 -18.09
N SER A 789 -56.15 5.33 -17.91
CA SER A 789 -57.38 5.25 -18.72
C SER A 789 -58.39 6.37 -18.44
N SER A 790 -58.48 6.84 -17.20
CA SER A 790 -59.47 7.84 -16.78
C SER A 790 -58.97 9.29 -16.87
N GLU A 791 -57.76 9.56 -16.34
CA GLU A 791 -57.22 10.90 -16.20
C GLU A 791 -56.33 11.29 -17.39
N VAL A 792 -55.42 10.39 -17.81
CA VAL A 792 -54.50 10.67 -18.93
C VAL A 792 -55.17 10.44 -20.29
N LYS A 793 -56.02 9.41 -20.40
CA LYS A 793 -56.79 8.97 -21.56
C LYS A 793 -55.95 8.49 -22.76
N TRP A 794 -56.37 7.36 -23.35
CA TRP A 794 -55.73 6.79 -24.54
C TRP A 794 -55.80 7.73 -25.76
N ASP A 795 -56.82 8.59 -25.85
CA ASP A 795 -56.96 9.57 -26.93
C ASP A 795 -55.77 10.54 -26.98
N ASN A 796 -55.24 10.94 -25.83
CA ASN A 796 -54.08 11.83 -25.76
C ASN A 796 -52.80 11.15 -26.26
N LEU A 797 -52.65 9.84 -26.01
CA LEU A 797 -51.57 9.04 -26.60
C LEU A 797 -51.74 8.96 -28.12
N CYS A 798 -52.95 8.70 -28.63
CA CYS A 798 -53.23 8.66 -30.07
C CYS A 798 -52.91 10.00 -30.75
N ILE A 799 -53.31 11.12 -30.15
CA ILE A 799 -53.01 12.47 -30.66
C ILE A 799 -51.50 12.69 -30.71
N ALA A 800 -50.77 12.36 -29.64
CA ALA A 800 -49.31 12.52 -29.60
C ALA A 800 -48.59 11.67 -30.66
N LEU A 801 -49.06 10.45 -30.91
CA LEU A 801 -48.48 9.58 -31.94
C LEU A 801 -48.78 10.07 -33.36
N ARG A 802 -49.98 10.59 -33.64
CA ARG A 802 -50.30 11.21 -34.94
C ARG A 802 -49.46 12.45 -35.19
N ALA A 803 -49.31 13.29 -34.17
CA ALA A 803 -48.49 14.50 -34.24
C ALA A 803 -47.03 14.21 -34.63
N SER A 804 -46.49 13.01 -34.36
CA SER A 804 -45.11 12.65 -34.74
C SER A 804 -44.79 12.78 -36.24
N GLY A 805 -45.80 12.76 -37.11
CA GLY A 805 -45.64 12.74 -38.57
C GLY A 805 -45.48 11.35 -39.17
N ALA A 806 -45.57 10.28 -38.35
CA ALA A 806 -45.55 8.90 -38.84
C ALA A 806 -46.90 8.42 -39.38
N PHE A 807 -48.01 9.08 -39.03
CA PHE A 807 -49.36 8.73 -39.45
C PHE A 807 -49.98 9.92 -40.18
N ASP A 808 -50.12 9.81 -41.50
CA ASP A 808 -50.70 10.84 -42.35
C ASP A 808 -52.25 10.80 -42.32
N ASP A 809 -52.90 11.95 -42.50
CA ASP A 809 -54.36 12.07 -42.56
C ASP A 809 -54.96 11.77 -43.96
N TRP A 810 -54.14 11.36 -44.93
CA TRP A 810 -54.58 11.11 -46.31
C TRP A 810 -55.23 9.72 -46.46
N SER A 811 -56.52 9.69 -46.82
CA SER A 811 -57.31 8.45 -46.93
C SER A 811 -57.01 7.60 -48.17
N ASP A 812 -56.42 8.18 -49.22
CA ASP A 812 -56.40 7.57 -50.56
C ASP A 812 -54.98 7.24 -51.09
N CYS A 813 -53.91 7.78 -50.49
CA CYS A 813 -52.52 7.47 -50.87
C CYS A 813 -51.52 7.82 -49.75
N VAL A 814 -50.42 7.06 -49.65
CA VAL A 814 -49.25 7.42 -48.85
C VAL A 814 -48.18 7.97 -49.79
N GLN A 815 -48.00 9.29 -49.79
CA GLN A 815 -47.05 9.98 -50.69
C GLN A 815 -45.65 10.03 -50.07
N SER A 816 -44.61 9.74 -50.86
CA SER A 816 -43.29 10.33 -50.66
C SER A 816 -43.33 11.76 -51.19
N ALA A 817 -42.74 12.72 -50.48
CA ALA A 817 -42.84 14.13 -50.85
C ALA A 817 -41.93 14.56 -52.02
N SER A 818 -41.58 13.67 -52.96
CA SER A 818 -40.92 14.05 -54.22
C SER A 818 -41.95 14.17 -55.34
N LEU A 819 -42.26 15.40 -55.75
CA LEU A 819 -43.12 15.71 -56.90
C LEU A 819 -42.48 15.35 -58.26
N THR A 820 -41.50 14.43 -58.30
CA THR A 820 -40.76 14.11 -59.54
C THR A 820 -40.66 12.63 -59.88
N ASP A 821 -40.94 11.68 -58.98
CA ASP A 821 -40.90 10.25 -59.31
C ASP A 821 -42.21 9.55 -58.90
N GLU A 822 -43.00 9.09 -59.88
CA GLU A 822 -44.26 8.35 -59.64
C GLU A 822 -44.07 6.97 -58.97
N GLU A 823 -42.83 6.54 -58.70
CA GLU A 823 -42.50 5.16 -58.30
C GLU A 823 -42.59 4.85 -56.79
N ASP A 824 -42.67 5.85 -55.90
CA ASP A 824 -42.65 5.65 -54.43
C ASP A 824 -44.02 5.83 -53.73
N ILE A 825 -45.12 5.88 -54.48
CA ILE A 825 -46.47 6.07 -53.92
C ILE A 825 -47.17 4.72 -53.72
N TRP A 826 -47.47 4.36 -52.47
CA TRP A 826 -48.30 3.18 -52.17
C TRP A 826 -49.78 3.51 -52.38
N ARG A 827 -50.34 3.13 -53.54
CA ARG A 827 -51.77 3.23 -53.89
C ARG A 827 -52.54 1.94 -53.52
N SER A 828 -53.85 2.02 -53.27
CA SER A 828 -54.69 0.86 -52.95
C SER A 828 -54.99 -0.05 -54.17
N ASP A 829 -53.97 -0.52 -54.87
CA ASP A 829 -54.13 -1.54 -55.92
C ASP A 829 -54.13 -2.95 -55.30
N ALA A 830 -54.94 -3.86 -55.85
CA ALA A 830 -55.03 -5.23 -55.35
C ALA A 830 -53.82 -6.09 -55.77
N SER A 831 -53.09 -5.70 -56.82
CA SER A 831 -52.01 -6.48 -57.43
C SER A 831 -50.68 -6.41 -56.67
N THR A 832 -50.40 -5.31 -55.97
CA THR A 832 -49.16 -5.08 -55.20
C THR A 832 -49.36 -5.15 -53.68
N LEU A 833 -50.61 -5.31 -53.23
CA LEU A 833 -50.97 -5.35 -51.81
C LEU A 833 -50.23 -6.46 -51.03
N ARG A 834 -50.07 -7.64 -51.62
CA ARG A 834 -49.42 -8.80 -50.94
C ARG A 834 -47.94 -8.54 -50.65
N SER A 835 -47.19 -7.97 -51.60
CA SER A 835 -45.77 -7.67 -51.41
C SER A 835 -45.56 -6.51 -50.44
N ARG A 836 -46.43 -5.50 -50.47
CA ARG A 836 -46.43 -4.36 -49.53
C ARG A 836 -46.74 -4.78 -48.09
N ILE A 837 -47.76 -5.62 -47.88
CA ILE A 837 -48.05 -6.20 -46.55
C ILE A 837 -46.89 -7.06 -46.06
N ALA A 838 -46.27 -7.87 -46.93
CA ALA A 838 -45.10 -8.65 -46.56
C ALA A 838 -43.92 -7.75 -46.13
N ALA A 839 -43.72 -6.60 -46.78
CA ALA A 839 -42.73 -5.61 -46.36
C ALA A 839 -43.04 -5.01 -44.99
N CYS A 840 -44.29 -4.58 -44.75
CA CYS A 840 -44.74 -4.11 -43.42
C CYS A 840 -44.53 -5.17 -42.34
N HIS A 841 -44.89 -6.43 -42.64
CA HIS A 841 -44.74 -7.55 -41.72
C HIS A 841 -43.27 -7.81 -41.37
N ARG A 842 -42.34 -7.71 -42.34
CA ARG A 842 -40.89 -7.82 -42.09
C ARG A 842 -40.40 -6.76 -41.10
N VAL A 843 -40.80 -5.50 -41.29
CA VAL A 843 -40.46 -4.38 -40.38
C VAL A 843 -41.07 -4.61 -38.99
N PHE A 844 -42.35 -5.00 -38.94
CA PHE A 844 -43.07 -5.28 -37.70
C PHE A 844 -42.41 -6.42 -36.88
N GLN A 845 -41.89 -7.45 -37.53
CA GLN A 845 -41.19 -8.55 -36.87
C GLN A 845 -39.81 -8.17 -36.29
N HIS A 846 -39.07 -7.26 -36.92
CA HIS A 846 -37.67 -6.95 -36.58
C HIS A 846 -37.46 -5.81 -35.55
N CYS A 847 -38.53 -5.18 -35.04
CA CYS A 847 -38.44 -3.92 -34.28
C CYS A 847 -37.90 -4.02 -32.83
N GLU A 848 -37.35 -5.16 -32.39
CA GLU A 848 -36.71 -5.24 -31.06
C GLU A 848 -35.32 -4.57 -31.04
N GLN A 849 -34.62 -4.56 -32.18
CA GLN A 849 -33.31 -3.91 -32.38
C GLN A 849 -33.44 -2.83 -33.45
N ILE A 850 -33.86 -1.62 -33.05
CA ILE A 850 -34.18 -0.51 -33.97
C ILE A 850 -32.99 -0.18 -34.90
N HIS A 851 -31.76 -0.27 -34.39
CA HIS A 851 -30.53 0.00 -35.14
C HIS A 851 -30.20 -1.03 -36.23
N SER A 852 -30.77 -2.24 -36.16
CA SER A 852 -30.61 -3.27 -37.20
C SER A 852 -31.78 -3.30 -38.18
N CYS A 853 -32.78 -2.43 -38.00
CA CYS A 853 -33.95 -2.41 -38.87
C CYS A 853 -33.64 -1.61 -40.14
N THR A 854 -33.64 -2.28 -41.29
CA THR A 854 -33.47 -1.63 -42.59
C THR A 854 -34.83 -1.33 -43.20
N ARG A 855 -34.96 -0.16 -43.82
CA ARG A 855 -36.15 0.20 -44.60
C ARG A 855 -36.17 -0.68 -45.86
N PRO A 856 -37.22 -1.48 -46.10
CA PRO A 856 -37.38 -2.19 -47.36
C PRO A 856 -37.39 -1.22 -48.55
N ALA A 857 -36.77 -1.60 -49.66
CA ALA A 857 -36.78 -0.81 -50.89
C ALA A 857 -38.22 -0.46 -51.32
N ARG A 858 -38.43 0.78 -51.76
CA ARG A 858 -39.74 1.32 -52.19
C ARG A 858 -40.83 1.38 -51.10
N MET A 859 -40.47 1.26 -49.82
CA MET A 859 -41.38 1.49 -48.70
C MET A 859 -41.32 2.97 -48.26
N PRO A 860 -42.43 3.73 -48.24
CA PRO A 860 -42.42 5.10 -47.77
C PRO A 860 -41.96 5.18 -46.31
N ALA A 861 -41.22 6.25 -45.95
CA ALA A 861 -40.69 6.41 -44.60
C ALA A 861 -41.80 6.49 -43.54
N SER A 862 -42.92 7.14 -43.85
CA SER A 862 -44.10 7.21 -42.98
C SER A 862 -44.66 5.81 -42.66
N VAL A 863 -44.79 4.92 -43.66
CA VAL A 863 -45.22 3.52 -43.44
C VAL A 863 -44.21 2.76 -42.57
N PHE A 864 -42.91 3.00 -42.76
CA PHE A 864 -41.87 2.36 -41.95
C PHE A 864 -41.98 2.79 -40.47
N PHE A 865 -42.06 4.10 -40.22
CA PHE A 865 -42.22 4.65 -38.87
C PHE A 865 -43.53 4.20 -38.22
N ALA A 866 -44.64 4.19 -38.97
CA ALA A 866 -45.93 3.68 -38.51
C ALA A 866 -45.83 2.20 -38.11
N CYS A 867 -45.18 1.34 -38.92
CA CYS A 867 -44.98 -0.07 -38.59
C CYS A 867 -44.19 -0.26 -37.28
N CYS A 868 -43.15 0.54 -37.04
CA CYS A 868 -42.38 0.52 -35.80
C CYS A 868 -43.23 0.95 -34.59
N ILE A 869 -43.96 2.06 -34.70
CA ILE A 869 -44.83 2.55 -33.62
C ILE A 869 -45.97 1.56 -33.32
N LEU A 870 -46.59 0.97 -34.35
CA LEU A 870 -47.59 -0.08 -34.20
C LEU A 870 -47.03 -1.29 -33.46
N ARG A 871 -45.77 -1.66 -33.72
CA ARG A 871 -45.09 -2.74 -32.99
C ARG A 871 -44.85 -2.37 -31.52
N PHE A 872 -44.54 -1.12 -31.20
CA PHE A 872 -44.44 -0.65 -29.82
C PHE A 872 -45.80 -0.74 -29.08
N LEU A 873 -46.87 -0.26 -29.72
CA LEU A 873 -48.24 -0.37 -29.19
C LEU A 873 -48.63 -1.83 -28.96
N PHE A 874 -48.34 -2.72 -29.92
CA PHE A 874 -48.58 -4.15 -29.80
C PHE A 874 -47.80 -4.77 -28.64
N ASN A 875 -46.53 -4.40 -28.47
CA ASN A 875 -45.72 -4.87 -27.34
C ASN A 875 -46.25 -4.40 -25.99
N MET A 876 -46.73 -3.16 -25.90
CA MET A 876 -47.40 -2.65 -24.70
C MET A 876 -48.70 -3.40 -24.42
N ALA A 877 -49.54 -3.62 -25.44
CA ALA A 877 -50.83 -4.29 -25.30
C ALA A 877 -50.69 -5.74 -24.83
N LEU A 878 -49.63 -6.44 -25.26
CA LEU A 878 -49.33 -7.80 -24.87
C LEU A 878 -48.34 -7.92 -23.69
N ASP A 879 -47.91 -6.79 -23.12
CA ASP A 879 -46.92 -6.76 -22.02
C ASP A 879 -45.60 -7.49 -22.36
N ASN A 880 -45.15 -7.38 -23.62
CA ASN A 880 -44.00 -8.12 -24.17
C ASN A 880 -42.63 -7.49 -23.91
N TYR A 881 -42.53 -6.43 -23.10
CA TYR A 881 -41.27 -5.69 -22.87
C TYR A 881 -40.27 -6.35 -21.90
N GLU A 882 -40.30 -7.69 -21.78
CA GLU A 882 -39.54 -8.46 -20.78
C GLU A 882 -38.44 -9.40 -21.34
N LYS A 883 -38.30 -9.62 -22.66
CA LYS A 883 -37.25 -10.54 -23.19
C LYS A 883 -35.83 -9.88 -23.21
N PHE A 884 -34.85 -10.60 -22.62
CA PHE A 884 -33.51 -10.25 -22.09
C PHE A 884 -32.46 -9.47 -22.95
N VAL A 885 -31.55 -8.72 -22.31
CA VAL A 885 -30.09 -8.98 -22.05
C VAL A 885 -29.48 -7.74 -21.33
N PHE A 886 -28.81 -7.96 -20.19
CA PHE A 886 -28.01 -6.92 -19.50
C PHE A 886 -26.68 -6.73 -20.23
N TYR A 887 -26.45 -5.55 -20.80
CA TYR A 887 -25.10 -5.04 -21.08
C TYR A 887 -24.85 -3.82 -20.20
N TYR A 888 -24.55 -4.06 -18.93
CA TYR A 888 -23.66 -3.20 -18.17
C TYR A 888 -22.78 -4.13 -17.33
N SER A 889 -21.74 -4.65 -17.98
CA SER A 889 -20.54 -5.02 -17.24
C SER A 889 -20.08 -3.75 -16.56
N ILE A 890 -20.21 -3.73 -15.24
CA ILE A 890 -19.34 -2.94 -14.38
C ILE A 890 -17.92 -3.36 -14.76
N LYS A 891 -17.26 -2.60 -15.64
CA LYS A 891 -15.80 -2.55 -15.65
C LYS A 891 -15.43 -1.72 -14.42
N CYS A 892 -15.48 -2.35 -13.25
CA CYS A 892 -14.63 -1.91 -12.16
C CYS A 892 -13.18 -2.17 -12.61
N ILE A 893 -12.36 -1.14 -12.37
CA ILE A 893 -10.89 -1.08 -12.38
C ILE A 893 -10.19 -2.45 -12.40
#